data_AF-A0A0F9LQ41-F1
#
_entry.id   AF-A0A0F9LQ41-F1
#
_cell.length_a   1.000
_cell.length_b   1.000
_cell.length_c   1.000
_cell.angle_alpha   90.00
_cell.angle_beta   90.00
_cell.angle_gamma   90.00
#
_symmetry.space_group_name_H-M   'P 1'
#
loop_
_entity.id
_entity.type
_entity.pdbx_description
1 polymer ?
#
loop_
_entity_poly.entity_id
_entity_poly.type
_entity_poly.pdbx_seq_one_letter_code
_entity_poly.pdbx_strand_id
1 'polypeptide(L)'
;GQTDTHLGTLDVQGNISGTIFSNGPIDNIISREGVISAEIITRDPAFNADIGSITTANGFTGILDIDGDVGRFTSYATLGPDPATLPNMIPLRFDIAGDLGQLTIKGTKGGPPVDLFTTLYVGGDIGKLDIDGSLYADLLVNGNVGSMILDGNMGGVFLLPGVLTLGHVEILGYLGSLTLADGANIVSNLTTGGPIDKITLRDKSKNPLTGNVLGTITSRHGGIGSVSIQNGTLGGLNAATGIGKITMKGDRADPANITGDIIANGGGIDSLTITNGSLLADVKAMGGAIKKFSISGGTAAPGTLIYSSAGIGSLAVKNRAAAVPISFGASIITDADLKKLSISGTNMDGSLSVAGRADNLSIQGDLNGQLFVAGGFKSLNVRGNMNSASVATLYSMGKVAISGDVNNSSIIGGYDAATGAAHSADLKTLSVGGNWNASQLVLGVDPGPNTLFGDGDDLATLGVSSLGRMTVKGTASPVGSLIMAGTSLGQIPPSLNTPLSAKTVAGVTPPLDPDPAKQFFAGTYIAPDGVSITYKGTGRGSYDPATGDLVLQGGGFKHSLSIDNTGPAKTINVAGDDDLGLSNLTFRGNAVAGDITIQGPVGKLAVPAAASGSDWLLPGGVKSIATNTLVGVDVVAGAIGNWKLNGDFTRLVDEGLIADVLGSLSIAGNMTASVLTTIGGIKSLTVRGNIDGSLMNPIVSEAQVVSAGGLDKLSAKFRSR
;
A
#
# COMPACT_ATOMS: atom_id res chain seq x y z
N GLY A 1 -53.87 4.09 -38.61
CA GLY A 1 -52.84 4.09 -39.66
C GLY A 1 -51.58 4.72 -39.09
N GLN A 2 -50.44 4.57 -39.76
CA GLN A 2 -49.16 5.23 -39.42
C GLN A 2 -49.23 6.76 -39.61
N THR A 3 -50.12 7.42 -38.91
CA THR A 3 -50.18 8.89 -38.83
C THR A 3 -49.64 9.26 -37.46
N ASP A 4 -48.55 10.05 -37.41
CA ASP A 4 -47.96 10.62 -36.19
C ASP A 4 -49.03 10.98 -35.16
N THR A 5 -49.29 10.09 -34.21
CA THR A 5 -50.18 10.38 -33.09
C THR A 5 -49.35 11.08 -32.05
N HIS A 6 -49.23 12.39 -32.23
CA HIS A 6 -48.57 13.31 -31.29
C HIS A 6 -49.61 13.94 -30.37
N LEU A 7 -49.42 13.82 -29.06
CA LEU A 7 -50.13 14.68 -28.11
C LEU A 7 -49.28 15.91 -27.88
N GLY A 8 -49.83 17.09 -28.18
CA GLY A 8 -49.13 18.35 -27.91
C GLY A 8 -49.02 18.64 -26.40
N THR A 9 -49.45 19.83 -26.00
CA THR A 9 -49.48 20.20 -24.59
C THR A 9 -50.86 19.98 -23.98
N LEU A 10 -50.92 19.18 -22.92
CA LEU A 10 -52.07 19.11 -22.01
C LEU A 10 -51.81 20.05 -20.83
N ASP A 11 -52.51 21.19 -20.83
CA ASP A 11 -52.38 22.22 -19.79
C ASP A 11 -53.73 22.42 -19.10
N VAL A 12 -53.78 22.06 -17.81
CA VAL A 12 -55.00 22.08 -17.00
C VAL A 12 -54.77 22.97 -15.78
N GLN A 13 -55.73 23.85 -15.51
CA GLN A 13 -55.66 24.74 -14.34
C GLN A 13 -55.66 23.94 -13.03
N GLY A 14 -56.58 22.98 -12.89
CA GLY A 14 -56.75 22.15 -11.70
C GLY A 14 -56.14 20.76 -11.81
N ASN A 15 -56.75 19.80 -11.13
CA ASN A 15 -56.28 18.41 -11.06
C ASN A 15 -56.37 17.69 -12.42
N ILE A 16 -55.43 16.77 -12.65
CA ILE A 16 -55.48 15.81 -13.77
C ILE A 16 -55.66 14.41 -13.18
N SER A 17 -56.74 13.73 -13.53
CA SER A 17 -57.07 12.38 -13.07
C SER A 17 -57.55 11.50 -14.23
N GLY A 18 -57.70 10.19 -14.00
CA GLY A 18 -58.08 9.22 -15.03
C GLY A 18 -56.87 8.53 -15.65
N THR A 19 -56.93 8.22 -16.94
CA THR A 19 -55.83 7.57 -17.67
C THR A 19 -55.47 8.40 -18.90
N ILE A 20 -54.19 8.74 -19.04
CA ILE A 20 -53.61 9.34 -20.23
C ILE A 20 -52.81 8.24 -20.93
N PHE A 21 -53.29 7.80 -22.08
CA PHE A 21 -52.65 6.77 -22.89
C PHE A 21 -52.25 7.37 -24.24
N SER A 22 -50.97 7.25 -24.62
CA SER A 22 -50.46 7.69 -25.92
C SER A 22 -49.60 6.60 -26.58
N ASN A 23 -49.76 6.44 -27.90
CA ASN A 23 -48.92 5.56 -28.73
C ASN A 23 -47.81 6.33 -29.46
N GLY A 24 -47.57 7.59 -29.08
CA GLY A 24 -46.54 8.45 -29.64
C GLY A 24 -46.17 9.55 -28.63
N PRO A 25 -45.35 10.54 -29.03
CA PRO A 25 -44.79 11.49 -28.09
C PRO A 25 -45.86 12.41 -27.49
N ILE A 26 -45.57 12.89 -26.29
CA ILE A 26 -46.33 13.92 -25.59
C ILE A 26 -45.41 15.13 -25.38
N ASP A 27 -45.77 16.33 -25.85
CA ASP A 27 -44.91 17.50 -25.61
C ASP A 27 -44.86 17.81 -24.11
N ASN A 28 -46.01 18.15 -23.51
CA ASN A 28 -46.05 18.60 -22.12
C ASN A 28 -47.34 18.18 -21.41
N ILE A 29 -47.24 17.84 -20.14
CA ILE A 29 -48.37 17.63 -19.23
C ILE A 29 -48.21 18.60 -18.05
N ILE A 30 -49.17 19.51 -17.88
CA ILE A 30 -49.07 20.61 -16.92
C ILE A 30 -50.36 20.67 -16.09
N SER A 31 -50.23 20.55 -14.77
CA SER A 31 -51.26 20.91 -13.80
C SER A 31 -50.81 22.15 -13.02
N ARG A 32 -51.44 23.30 -13.30
CA ARG A 32 -50.97 24.61 -12.81
C ARG A 32 -51.21 24.84 -11.32
N GLU A 33 -52.31 24.31 -10.79
CA GLU A 33 -52.72 24.47 -9.39
C GLU A 33 -53.11 23.14 -8.74
N GLY A 34 -53.09 22.04 -9.49
CA GLY A 34 -53.62 20.75 -9.05
C GLY A 34 -52.57 19.67 -8.79
N VAL A 35 -53.06 18.52 -8.35
CA VAL A 35 -52.33 17.26 -8.30
C VAL A 35 -52.54 16.49 -9.61
N ILE A 36 -51.54 15.73 -10.03
CA ILE A 36 -51.70 14.72 -11.08
C ILE A 36 -51.88 13.35 -10.41
N SER A 37 -53.10 12.82 -10.45
CA SER A 37 -53.43 11.47 -9.99
C SER A 37 -53.73 10.51 -11.15
N ALA A 38 -53.54 10.97 -12.39
CA ALA A 38 -53.76 10.16 -13.58
C ALA A 38 -52.70 9.06 -13.74
N GLU A 39 -53.11 7.93 -14.31
CA GLU A 39 -52.20 6.93 -14.87
C GLU A 39 -51.71 7.44 -16.22
N ILE A 40 -50.42 7.71 -16.34
CA ILE A 40 -49.79 8.17 -17.58
C ILE A 40 -49.00 7.02 -18.16
N ILE A 41 -49.45 6.55 -19.32
CA ILE A 41 -48.89 5.40 -20.01
C ILE A 41 -48.54 5.81 -21.44
N THR A 42 -47.27 5.68 -21.81
CA THR A 42 -46.87 5.74 -23.22
C THR A 42 -46.38 4.37 -23.65
N ARG A 43 -46.87 3.89 -24.79
CA ARG A 43 -46.47 2.60 -25.36
C ARG A 43 -45.99 2.80 -26.75
N ASP A 44 -44.82 2.27 -27.11
CA ASP A 44 -44.45 2.34 -28.52
C ASP A 44 -43.37 1.36 -29.00
N PRO A 45 -43.69 0.50 -29.98
CA PRO A 45 -42.68 -0.25 -30.73
C PRO A 45 -42.08 0.49 -31.95
N ALA A 46 -42.51 1.72 -32.33
CA ALA A 46 -42.16 2.33 -33.63
C ALA A 46 -42.03 3.88 -33.76
N PHE A 47 -42.62 4.72 -32.90
CA PHE A 47 -42.79 6.18 -33.13
C PHE A 47 -42.28 7.12 -32.01
N ASN A 48 -41.40 6.66 -31.11
CA ASN A 48 -40.80 7.45 -30.03
C ASN A 48 -41.81 7.87 -28.95
N ALA A 49 -41.88 7.12 -27.84
CA ALA A 49 -42.87 7.27 -26.77
C ALA A 49 -42.53 8.36 -25.73
N ASP A 50 -41.82 9.40 -26.15
CA ASP A 50 -41.22 10.39 -25.27
C ASP A 50 -42.26 11.33 -24.65
N ILE A 51 -41.93 11.85 -23.46
CA ILE A 51 -42.62 12.99 -22.86
C ILE A 51 -41.63 14.14 -22.71
N GLY A 52 -41.89 15.27 -23.37
CA GLY A 52 -41.03 16.45 -23.26
C GLY A 52 -40.96 16.99 -21.83
N SER A 53 -42.11 17.26 -21.20
CA SER A 53 -42.13 17.55 -19.75
C SER A 53 -43.43 17.21 -19.01
N ILE A 54 -43.30 16.97 -17.71
CA ILE A 54 -44.40 16.84 -16.74
C ILE A 54 -44.21 17.90 -15.66
N THR A 55 -45.24 18.69 -15.38
CA THR A 55 -45.23 19.72 -14.33
C THR A 55 -46.48 19.64 -13.48
N THR A 56 -46.33 19.58 -12.16
CA THR A 56 -47.45 19.56 -11.21
C THR A 56 -47.22 20.49 -10.03
N ALA A 57 -48.24 21.25 -9.65
CA ALA A 57 -48.19 22.17 -8.50
C ALA A 57 -48.33 21.46 -7.16
N ASN A 58 -49.24 20.48 -7.06
CA ASN A 58 -49.59 19.82 -5.79
C ASN A 58 -49.22 18.33 -5.78
N GLY A 59 -48.19 17.94 -6.53
CA GLY A 59 -47.60 16.61 -6.46
C GLY A 59 -48.13 15.63 -7.51
N PHE A 60 -47.64 14.40 -7.44
CA PHE A 60 -48.05 13.30 -8.32
C PHE A 60 -48.32 12.07 -7.48
N THR A 61 -49.51 11.49 -7.65
CA THR A 61 -49.95 10.29 -6.92
C THR A 61 -50.47 9.20 -7.86
N GLY A 62 -50.38 9.41 -9.18
CA GLY A 62 -50.76 8.43 -10.18
C GLY A 62 -49.68 7.39 -10.46
N ILE A 63 -49.83 6.68 -11.57
CA ILE A 63 -48.82 5.76 -12.13
C ILE A 63 -48.14 6.45 -13.31
N LEU A 64 -46.83 6.27 -13.45
CA LEU A 64 -46.05 6.72 -14.60
C LEU A 64 -45.34 5.50 -15.20
N ASP A 65 -45.69 5.15 -16.44
CA ASP A 65 -45.17 3.98 -17.16
C ASP A 65 -44.91 4.36 -18.62
N ILE A 66 -43.65 4.72 -18.91
CA ILE A 66 -43.23 5.39 -20.14
C ILE A 66 -42.24 4.49 -20.89
N ASP A 67 -42.57 4.10 -22.12
CA ASP A 67 -41.68 3.27 -22.97
C ASP A 67 -40.50 4.08 -23.59
N GLY A 68 -40.51 5.43 -23.50
CA GLY A 68 -39.50 6.34 -24.06
C GLY A 68 -38.81 7.22 -23.01
N ASP A 69 -38.32 8.38 -23.45
CA ASP A 69 -37.61 9.36 -22.61
C ASP A 69 -38.59 10.30 -21.90
N VAL A 70 -38.20 10.82 -20.75
CA VAL A 70 -38.85 11.97 -20.10
C VAL A 70 -37.85 13.11 -20.02
N GLY A 71 -38.06 14.17 -20.80
CA GLY A 71 -37.15 15.32 -20.86
C GLY A 71 -37.02 16.03 -19.50
N ARG A 72 -38.14 16.39 -18.89
CA ARG A 72 -38.17 17.01 -17.54
C ARG A 72 -39.42 16.64 -16.74
N PHE A 73 -39.24 16.24 -15.50
CA PHE A 73 -40.32 16.12 -14.51
C PHE A 73 -40.12 17.17 -13.41
N THR A 74 -41.09 18.06 -13.20
CA THR A 74 -41.10 19.04 -12.11
C THR A 74 -42.33 18.86 -11.22
N SER A 75 -42.11 18.71 -9.92
CA SER A 75 -43.16 18.73 -8.90
C SER A 75 -42.90 19.84 -7.89
N TYR A 76 -43.93 20.62 -7.57
CA TYR A 76 -43.86 21.63 -6.52
C TYR A 76 -44.36 21.15 -5.14
N ALA A 77 -44.62 19.84 -5.02
CA ALA A 77 -44.97 19.15 -3.78
C ALA A 77 -44.29 17.78 -3.69
N THR A 78 -44.41 17.13 -2.53
CA THR A 78 -43.95 15.76 -2.29
C THR A 78 -44.46 14.80 -3.37
N LEU A 79 -43.58 13.92 -3.85
CA LEU A 79 -43.94 12.87 -4.79
C LEU A 79 -44.19 11.56 -4.06
N GLY A 80 -45.41 11.07 -4.19
CA GLY A 80 -45.88 9.89 -3.50
C GLY A 80 -46.31 10.14 -2.06
N PRO A 81 -47.17 9.26 -1.52
CA PRO A 81 -47.61 9.33 -0.13
C PRO A 81 -46.51 8.89 0.86
N ASP A 82 -46.48 9.52 2.04
CA ASP A 82 -45.52 9.22 3.11
C ASP A 82 -45.82 7.83 3.74
N PRO A 83 -44.89 6.85 3.65
CA PRO A 83 -45.03 5.52 4.22
C PRO A 83 -45.32 5.54 5.73
N ALA A 84 -44.78 6.52 6.48
CA ALA A 84 -45.00 6.62 7.92
C ALA A 84 -46.47 6.84 8.30
N THR A 85 -47.25 7.41 7.39
CA THR A 85 -48.69 7.67 7.60
C THR A 85 -49.58 6.52 7.14
N LEU A 86 -49.03 5.55 6.39
CA LEU A 86 -49.79 4.52 5.69
C LEU A 86 -49.08 3.15 5.79
N PRO A 87 -49.20 2.45 6.94
CA PRO A 87 -48.38 1.29 7.30
C PRO A 87 -48.50 0.05 6.41
N ASN A 88 -49.49 0.00 5.51
CA ASN A 88 -49.76 -1.13 4.62
C ASN A 88 -49.62 -0.77 3.13
N MET A 89 -48.98 0.35 2.81
CA MET A 89 -48.92 0.84 1.45
C MET A 89 -47.74 0.24 0.69
N ILE A 90 -48.00 -0.14 -0.57
CA ILE A 90 -46.96 -0.43 -1.55
C ILE A 90 -46.50 0.93 -2.10
N PRO A 91 -45.20 1.30 -2.01
CA PRO A 91 -44.70 2.54 -2.60
C PRO A 91 -45.11 2.65 -4.06
N LEU A 92 -45.57 3.84 -4.48
CA LEU A 92 -45.80 4.11 -5.89
C LEU A 92 -44.50 3.92 -6.66
N ARG A 93 -44.59 3.47 -7.91
CA ARG A 93 -43.44 3.25 -8.78
C ARG A 93 -43.62 4.01 -10.08
N PHE A 94 -42.56 4.70 -10.49
CA PHE A 94 -42.41 5.27 -11.83
C PHE A 94 -41.48 4.38 -12.64
N ASP A 95 -41.94 3.99 -13.81
CA ASP A 95 -41.20 3.22 -14.80
C ASP A 95 -40.99 4.09 -16.03
N ILE A 96 -39.73 4.39 -16.33
CA ILE A 96 -39.31 5.13 -17.53
C ILE A 96 -38.28 4.25 -18.24
N ALA A 97 -38.58 3.73 -19.42
CA ALA A 97 -37.69 2.83 -20.12
C ALA A 97 -36.47 3.55 -20.75
N GLY A 98 -36.63 4.83 -21.13
CA GLY A 98 -35.55 5.67 -21.66
C GLY A 98 -34.85 6.52 -20.61
N ASP A 99 -34.34 7.68 -21.04
CA ASP A 99 -33.65 8.67 -20.22
C ASP A 99 -34.64 9.54 -19.43
N LEU A 100 -34.22 10.01 -18.26
CA LEU A 100 -34.86 11.09 -17.50
C LEU A 100 -33.93 12.29 -17.46
N GLY A 101 -34.12 13.26 -18.37
CA GLY A 101 -33.22 14.40 -18.50
C GLY A 101 -33.07 15.19 -17.19
N GLN A 102 -34.18 15.46 -16.50
CA GLN A 102 -34.18 16.11 -15.20
C GLN A 102 -35.42 15.76 -14.36
N LEU A 103 -35.21 15.40 -13.09
CA LEU A 103 -36.26 15.37 -12.07
C LEU A 103 -36.01 16.48 -11.04
N THR A 104 -37.05 17.26 -10.76
CA THR A 104 -36.99 18.39 -9.83
C THR A 104 -38.21 18.38 -8.92
N ILE A 105 -37.98 18.28 -7.62
CA ILE A 105 -39.02 18.30 -6.58
C ILE A 105 -38.70 19.48 -5.66
N LYS A 106 -39.45 20.57 -5.81
CA LYS A 106 -39.12 21.85 -5.17
C LYS A 106 -40.28 22.38 -4.35
N GLY A 107 -40.02 22.71 -3.09
CA GLY A 107 -41.02 23.32 -2.24
C GLY A 107 -41.24 24.77 -2.64
N THR A 108 -42.33 25.35 -2.16
CA THR A 108 -42.42 26.82 -2.17
C THR A 108 -41.30 27.40 -1.29
N LYS A 109 -40.71 28.53 -1.69
CA LYS A 109 -39.60 29.14 -0.95
C LYS A 109 -40.01 29.43 0.50
N GLY A 110 -39.35 28.77 1.45
CA GLY A 110 -39.65 28.89 2.89
C GLY A 110 -40.80 27.99 3.37
N GLY A 111 -41.38 27.18 2.48
CA GLY A 111 -42.30 26.11 2.83
C GLY A 111 -41.59 24.90 3.43
N PRO A 112 -42.36 23.89 3.87
CA PRO A 112 -41.79 22.63 4.34
C PRO A 112 -41.01 21.92 3.22
N PRO A 113 -40.01 21.09 3.56
CA PRO A 113 -39.33 20.23 2.60
C PRO A 113 -40.33 19.36 1.84
N VAL A 114 -40.00 19.04 0.59
CA VAL A 114 -40.79 18.16 -0.26
C VAL A 114 -39.97 16.94 -0.63
N ASP A 115 -40.47 15.77 -0.28
CA ASP A 115 -39.72 14.51 -0.36
C ASP A 115 -40.09 13.69 -1.60
N LEU A 116 -39.26 12.69 -1.91
CA LEU A 116 -39.56 11.63 -2.87
C LEU A 116 -39.80 10.31 -2.13
N PHE A 117 -41.06 9.89 -2.08
CA PHE A 117 -41.51 8.58 -1.56
C PHE A 117 -41.87 7.59 -2.67
N THR A 118 -42.03 8.06 -3.91
CA THR A 118 -42.24 7.23 -5.10
C THR A 118 -40.93 6.61 -5.59
N THR A 119 -40.91 5.28 -5.70
CA THR A 119 -39.79 4.51 -6.27
C THR A 119 -39.59 4.86 -7.74
N LEU A 120 -38.35 5.07 -8.16
CA LEU A 120 -38.04 5.53 -9.51
C LEU A 120 -37.15 4.52 -10.24
N TYR A 121 -37.65 3.96 -11.34
CA TYR A 121 -36.94 3.02 -12.20
C TYR A 121 -36.73 3.68 -13.57
N VAL A 122 -35.48 3.92 -13.93
CA VAL A 122 -35.08 4.56 -15.19
C VAL A 122 -34.18 3.63 -15.99
N GLY A 123 -34.59 3.28 -17.21
CA GLY A 123 -33.86 2.37 -18.09
C GLY A 123 -32.65 2.99 -18.78
N GLY A 124 -32.62 4.33 -18.90
CA GLY A 124 -31.51 5.12 -19.41
C GLY A 124 -30.79 5.95 -18.32
N ASP A 125 -30.32 7.13 -18.71
CA ASP A 125 -29.59 8.08 -17.86
C ASP A 125 -30.55 9.02 -17.10
N ILE A 126 -30.16 9.43 -15.90
CA ILE A 126 -30.70 10.62 -15.24
C ILE A 126 -29.71 11.77 -15.36
N GLY A 127 -30.05 12.82 -16.11
CA GLY A 127 -29.18 13.99 -16.25
C GLY A 127 -28.98 14.71 -14.90
N LYS A 128 -30.08 15.10 -14.25
CA LYS A 128 -30.08 15.75 -12.94
C LYS A 128 -31.27 15.32 -12.07
N LEU A 129 -30.99 14.93 -10.83
CA LEU A 129 -31.96 14.71 -9.76
C LEU A 129 -31.81 15.81 -8.70
N ASP A 130 -32.85 16.62 -8.47
CA ASP A 130 -32.81 17.78 -7.58
C ASP A 130 -34.04 17.82 -6.66
N ILE A 131 -33.86 17.54 -5.38
CA ILE A 131 -34.94 17.35 -4.39
C ILE A 131 -34.71 18.31 -3.20
N ASP A 132 -35.68 19.18 -2.90
CA ASP A 132 -35.65 20.10 -1.74
C ASP A 132 -35.81 19.40 -0.38
N GLY A 133 -36.28 18.16 -0.39
CA GLY A 133 -36.35 17.29 0.77
C GLY A 133 -35.47 16.05 0.62
N SER A 134 -35.96 14.94 1.13
CA SER A 134 -35.27 13.67 1.21
C SER A 134 -35.67 12.72 0.08
N LEU A 135 -34.74 11.84 -0.31
CA LEU A 135 -35.01 10.68 -1.14
C LEU A 135 -35.28 9.49 -0.22
N TYR A 136 -36.54 9.17 0.03
CA TYR A 136 -36.91 7.99 0.84
C TYR A 136 -37.24 6.77 -0.01
N ALA A 137 -37.50 6.96 -1.30
CA ALA A 137 -37.82 5.87 -2.20
C ALA A 137 -36.58 5.19 -2.78
N ASP A 138 -36.74 3.94 -3.20
CA ASP A 138 -35.68 3.24 -3.92
C ASP A 138 -35.51 3.84 -5.33
N LEU A 139 -34.26 3.92 -5.76
CA LEU A 139 -33.86 4.46 -7.05
C LEU A 139 -33.03 3.41 -7.79
N LEU A 140 -33.55 2.94 -8.93
CA LEU A 140 -32.84 2.04 -9.84
C LEU A 140 -32.64 2.74 -11.18
N VAL A 141 -31.39 2.92 -11.59
CA VAL A 141 -31.02 3.56 -12.86
C VAL A 141 -30.12 2.62 -13.64
N ASN A 142 -30.53 2.21 -14.84
CA ASN A 142 -29.73 1.32 -15.69
C ASN A 142 -28.60 2.07 -16.42
N GLY A 143 -28.73 3.39 -16.58
CA GLY A 143 -27.69 4.27 -17.10
C GLY A 143 -26.92 5.01 -16.02
N ASN A 144 -26.54 6.25 -16.32
CA ASN A 144 -25.73 7.15 -15.51
C ASN A 144 -26.58 8.14 -14.74
N VAL A 145 -26.07 8.66 -13.63
CA VAL A 145 -26.64 9.84 -12.97
C VAL A 145 -25.63 10.97 -12.99
N GLY A 146 -25.92 12.03 -13.76
CA GLY A 146 -25.02 13.18 -13.89
C GLY A 146 -24.83 13.92 -12.57
N SER A 147 -25.93 14.33 -11.94
CA SER A 147 -25.89 15.03 -10.64
C SER A 147 -27.12 14.68 -9.78
N MET A 148 -26.87 14.40 -8.51
CA MET A 148 -27.89 14.19 -7.47
C MET A 148 -27.69 15.23 -6.36
N ILE A 149 -28.72 16.04 -6.14
CA ILE A 149 -28.74 17.11 -5.15
C ILE A 149 -29.95 16.90 -4.26
N LEU A 150 -29.70 16.67 -2.96
CA LEU A 150 -30.73 16.43 -1.96
C LEU A 150 -30.58 17.45 -0.83
N ASP A 151 -31.63 18.20 -0.52
CA ASP A 151 -31.64 19.11 0.62
C ASP A 151 -32.04 18.40 1.94
N GLY A 152 -32.45 17.14 1.85
CA GLY A 152 -32.71 16.22 2.97
C GLY A 152 -31.90 14.93 2.90
N ASN A 153 -32.37 13.90 3.61
CA ASN A 153 -31.68 12.62 3.73
C ASN A 153 -31.75 11.79 2.44
N MET A 154 -30.77 10.91 2.25
CA MET A 154 -30.87 9.77 1.34
C MET A 154 -31.17 8.51 2.14
N GLY A 155 -32.39 8.02 2.01
CA GLY A 155 -32.96 6.92 2.78
C GLY A 155 -33.44 7.31 4.18
N GLY A 156 -34.13 6.37 4.80
CA GLY A 156 -34.74 6.54 6.12
C GLY A 156 -35.14 5.20 6.74
N VAL A 157 -35.24 5.19 8.08
CA VAL A 157 -35.74 4.04 8.84
C VAL A 157 -37.19 4.29 9.21
N PHE A 158 -38.07 3.40 8.78
CA PHE A 158 -39.51 3.47 9.00
C PHE A 158 -39.97 2.30 9.87
N LEU A 159 -40.91 2.57 10.78
CA LEU A 159 -41.53 1.56 11.66
C LEU A 159 -42.85 1.08 11.04
N LEU A 160 -42.78 0.14 10.09
CA LEU A 160 -43.92 -0.40 9.34
C LEU A 160 -43.95 -1.93 9.53
N PRO A 161 -44.97 -2.45 10.24
CA PRO A 161 -44.95 -3.67 11.10
C PRO A 161 -43.62 -4.23 11.67
N GLY A 162 -42.49 -3.55 11.46
CA GLY A 162 -41.10 -3.95 11.64
C GLY A 162 -40.21 -2.78 11.21
N VAL A 163 -38.89 -2.94 11.34
CA VAL A 163 -37.92 -1.89 10.97
C VAL A 163 -37.55 -2.05 9.51
N LEU A 164 -38.00 -1.13 8.64
CA LEU A 164 -37.66 -1.11 7.22
C LEU A 164 -36.75 0.08 6.92
N THR A 165 -35.63 -0.16 6.24
CA THR A 165 -34.79 0.92 5.69
C THR A 165 -35.15 1.07 4.22
N LEU A 166 -35.63 2.25 3.84
CA LEU A 166 -35.93 2.61 2.45
C LEU A 166 -34.87 3.57 1.90
N GLY A 167 -34.86 3.76 0.59
CA GLY A 167 -33.98 4.70 -0.10
C GLY A 167 -32.69 4.07 -0.58
N HIS A 168 -32.76 2.81 -1.01
CA HIS A 168 -31.64 2.17 -1.68
C HIS A 168 -31.43 2.81 -3.05
N VAL A 169 -30.20 3.22 -3.34
CA VAL A 169 -29.83 3.80 -4.63
C VAL A 169 -28.90 2.83 -5.36
N GLU A 170 -29.35 2.32 -6.50
CA GLU A 170 -28.57 1.49 -7.41
C GLU A 170 -28.51 2.14 -8.80
N ILE A 171 -27.29 2.46 -9.26
CA ILE A 171 -27.02 3.07 -10.57
C ILE A 171 -26.08 2.12 -11.31
N LEU A 172 -26.51 1.48 -12.40
CA LEU A 172 -25.65 0.53 -13.12
C LEU A 172 -24.52 1.21 -13.90
N GLY A 173 -24.70 2.48 -14.30
CA GLY A 173 -23.67 3.34 -14.87
C GLY A 173 -22.84 4.09 -13.81
N TYR A 174 -22.40 5.31 -14.13
CA TYR A 174 -21.59 6.14 -13.22
C TYR A 174 -22.45 7.18 -12.48
N LEU A 175 -21.93 7.69 -11.35
CA LEU A 175 -22.49 8.84 -10.64
C LEU A 175 -21.50 10.02 -10.71
N GLY A 176 -21.89 11.11 -11.36
CA GLY A 176 -21.06 12.31 -11.45
C GLY A 176 -20.89 12.97 -10.08
N SER A 177 -21.99 13.41 -9.46
CA SER A 177 -21.91 14.02 -8.13
C SER A 177 -23.11 13.72 -7.26
N LEU A 178 -22.87 13.47 -5.97
CA LEU A 178 -23.87 13.52 -4.91
C LEU A 178 -23.56 14.66 -3.94
N THR A 179 -24.51 15.58 -3.80
CA THR A 179 -24.44 16.70 -2.85
C THR A 179 -25.64 16.64 -1.93
N LEU A 180 -25.39 16.58 -0.63
CA LEU A 180 -26.44 16.71 0.39
C LEU A 180 -26.32 18.05 1.12
N ALA A 181 -27.45 18.63 1.51
CA ALA A 181 -27.47 19.86 2.30
C ALA A 181 -26.93 19.66 3.73
N ASP A 182 -26.80 20.78 4.45
CA ASP A 182 -26.25 20.79 5.80
C ASP A 182 -27.10 19.93 6.76
N GLY A 183 -26.51 18.89 7.34
CA GLY A 183 -27.15 18.01 8.34
C GLY A 183 -27.86 16.78 7.76
N ALA A 184 -27.90 16.63 6.43
CA ALA A 184 -28.48 15.45 5.80
C ALA A 184 -27.60 14.19 5.97
N ASN A 185 -28.25 13.03 6.06
CA ASN A 185 -27.63 11.72 6.22
C ASN A 185 -27.79 10.86 4.96
N ILE A 186 -26.84 9.96 4.72
CA ILE A 186 -26.99 8.78 3.86
C ILE A 186 -27.27 7.59 4.79
N VAL A 187 -28.52 7.17 4.89
CA VAL A 187 -28.96 6.11 5.81
C VAL A 187 -28.80 4.73 5.18
N SER A 188 -29.09 4.62 3.89
CA SER A 188 -29.02 3.37 3.13
C SER A 188 -27.72 3.24 2.30
N ASN A 189 -27.58 2.12 1.60
CA ASN A 189 -26.46 1.88 0.68
C ASN A 189 -26.64 2.65 -0.64
N LEU A 190 -25.54 3.20 -1.13
CA LEU A 190 -25.40 3.74 -2.48
C LEU A 190 -24.50 2.83 -3.29
N THR A 191 -25.02 2.22 -4.36
CA THR A 191 -24.25 1.34 -5.24
C THR A 191 -24.23 1.89 -6.66
N THR A 192 -23.04 1.94 -7.24
CA THR A 192 -22.82 2.26 -8.66
C THR A 192 -22.11 1.10 -9.37
N GLY A 193 -22.44 0.86 -10.65
CA GLY A 193 -21.67 -0.08 -11.48
C GLY A 193 -20.37 0.57 -11.97
N GLY A 194 -20.44 1.81 -12.43
CA GLY A 194 -19.31 2.65 -12.86
C GLY A 194 -18.68 3.48 -11.73
N PRO A 195 -17.82 4.46 -12.07
CA PRO A 195 -17.17 5.33 -11.08
C PRO A 195 -18.15 6.29 -10.40
N ILE A 196 -17.75 6.76 -9.21
CA ILE A 196 -18.37 7.89 -8.51
C ILE A 196 -17.35 9.04 -8.50
N ASP A 197 -17.62 10.15 -9.18
CA ASP A 197 -16.62 11.24 -9.24
C ASP A 197 -16.56 12.01 -7.91
N LYS A 198 -17.72 12.40 -7.35
CA LYS A 198 -17.75 13.22 -6.12
C LYS A 198 -18.92 12.99 -5.18
N ILE A 199 -18.63 12.94 -3.88
CA ILE A 199 -19.62 12.95 -2.79
C ILE A 199 -19.28 14.10 -1.83
N THR A 200 -20.27 14.93 -1.50
CA THR A 200 -20.12 16.03 -0.53
C THR A 200 -21.27 16.02 0.47
N LEU A 201 -20.93 15.82 1.74
CA LEU A 201 -21.82 16.03 2.88
C LEU A 201 -21.24 17.13 3.76
N ARG A 202 -22.12 17.97 4.28
CA ARG A 202 -21.76 19.00 5.25
C ARG A 202 -22.73 18.90 6.41
N ASP A 203 -22.24 19.13 7.62
CA ASP A 203 -23.08 19.47 8.74
C ASP A 203 -22.51 20.70 9.45
N LYS A 204 -23.32 21.75 9.52
CA LYS A 204 -23.02 22.97 10.27
C LYS A 204 -23.72 22.99 11.63
N SER A 205 -24.67 22.08 11.85
CA SER A 205 -25.44 22.00 13.09
C SER A 205 -24.59 21.48 14.25
N LYS A 206 -23.54 20.70 13.97
CA LYS A 206 -22.67 20.03 14.96
C LYS A 206 -23.44 19.00 15.79
N ASN A 207 -24.46 18.42 15.18
CA ASN A 207 -25.25 17.38 15.82
C ASN A 207 -24.69 16.03 15.36
N PRO A 208 -24.19 15.18 16.28
CA PRO A 208 -23.59 13.90 15.92
C PRO A 208 -24.57 12.93 15.25
N LEU A 209 -25.88 13.21 15.30
CA LEU A 209 -26.92 12.43 14.61
C LEU A 209 -27.13 12.84 13.14
N THR A 210 -26.43 13.86 12.66
CA THR A 210 -26.56 14.44 11.32
C THR A 210 -25.25 14.43 10.54
N GLY A 211 -25.29 14.63 9.22
CA GLY A 211 -24.08 14.66 8.37
C GLY A 211 -23.39 13.30 8.20
N ASN A 212 -24.09 12.20 8.53
CA ASN A 212 -23.53 10.86 8.58
C ASN A 212 -23.79 10.08 7.28
N VAL A 213 -22.81 9.27 6.88
CA VAL A 213 -22.99 8.13 5.98
C VAL A 213 -23.06 6.88 6.86
N LEU A 214 -24.26 6.34 7.08
CA LEU A 214 -24.49 5.15 7.89
C LEU A 214 -24.40 3.86 7.07
N GLY A 215 -24.78 3.92 5.80
CA GLY A 215 -24.61 2.83 4.84
C GLY A 215 -23.19 2.73 4.27
N THR A 216 -23.01 1.80 3.32
CA THR A 216 -21.78 1.68 2.53
C THR A 216 -21.98 2.29 1.15
N ILE A 217 -20.98 3.02 0.67
CA ILE A 217 -20.92 3.52 -0.71
C ILE A 217 -20.04 2.57 -1.53
N THR A 218 -20.61 2.00 -2.59
CA THR A 218 -19.96 0.99 -3.43
C THR A 218 -19.86 1.42 -4.89
N SER A 219 -18.70 1.22 -5.51
CA SER A 219 -18.49 1.28 -6.97
C SER A 219 -17.98 -0.08 -7.45
N ARG A 220 -18.85 -0.86 -8.11
CA ARG A 220 -18.62 -2.29 -8.43
C ARG A 220 -17.56 -2.52 -9.50
N HIS A 221 -17.39 -1.60 -10.45
CA HIS A 221 -16.40 -1.69 -11.53
C HIS A 221 -15.57 -0.43 -11.70
N GLY A 222 -15.88 0.64 -10.97
CA GLY A 222 -15.21 1.94 -11.06
C GLY A 222 -14.34 2.28 -9.85
N GLY A 223 -14.02 3.56 -9.74
CA GLY A 223 -13.33 4.15 -8.58
C GLY A 223 -14.20 5.19 -7.91
N ILE A 224 -13.79 5.64 -6.72
CA ILE A 224 -14.44 6.76 -6.02
C ILE A 224 -13.47 7.94 -6.04
N GLY A 225 -13.77 8.97 -6.82
CA GLY A 225 -12.90 10.13 -7.06
C GLY A 225 -12.68 10.97 -5.82
N SER A 226 -13.74 11.46 -5.18
CA SER A 226 -13.63 12.22 -3.94
C SER A 226 -14.82 12.10 -3.00
N VAL A 227 -14.52 12.04 -1.70
CA VAL A 227 -15.51 12.05 -0.61
C VAL A 227 -15.11 13.15 0.37
N SER A 228 -16.02 14.09 0.63
CA SER A 228 -15.83 15.17 1.60
C SER A 228 -16.98 15.19 2.58
N ILE A 229 -16.69 14.92 3.86
CA ILE A 229 -17.66 14.97 4.95
C ILE A 229 -17.16 15.97 5.98
N GLN A 230 -18.00 16.94 6.33
CA GLN A 230 -17.74 17.89 7.40
C GLN A 230 -18.71 17.61 8.55
N ASN A 231 -18.18 17.31 9.74
CA ASN A 231 -18.91 16.95 10.97
C ASN A 231 -19.87 15.77 10.75
N GLY A 232 -19.42 14.56 11.04
CA GLY A 232 -20.21 13.34 10.80
C GLY A 232 -19.35 12.11 10.56
N THR A 233 -20.01 10.97 10.41
CA THR A 233 -19.39 9.65 10.35
C THR A 233 -19.41 9.08 8.94
N LEU A 234 -18.39 8.29 8.59
CA LEU A 234 -18.34 7.51 7.34
C LEU A 234 -18.44 6.01 7.64
N GLY A 235 -19.53 5.40 7.19
CA GLY A 235 -19.89 3.99 7.41
C GLY A 235 -19.16 3.00 6.51
N GLY A 236 -18.54 3.44 5.41
CA GLY A 236 -17.66 2.61 4.60
C GLY A 236 -17.63 3.01 3.12
N LEU A 237 -16.52 2.70 2.46
CA LEU A 237 -16.32 2.88 1.02
C LEU A 237 -15.75 1.60 0.42
N ASN A 238 -16.32 1.14 -0.70
CA ASN A 238 -15.81 0.00 -1.45
C ASN A 238 -15.69 0.35 -2.94
N ALA A 239 -14.47 0.38 -3.47
CA ALA A 239 -14.20 0.68 -4.88
C ALA A 239 -13.46 -0.48 -5.54
N ALA A 240 -13.90 -0.87 -6.74
CA ALA A 240 -13.25 -1.93 -7.51
C ALA A 240 -11.84 -1.54 -8.00
N THR A 241 -11.63 -0.27 -8.33
CA THR A 241 -10.33 0.25 -8.76
C THR A 241 -9.66 1.03 -7.62
N GLY A 242 -9.52 2.35 -7.74
CA GLY A 242 -8.92 3.21 -6.72
C GLY A 242 -9.92 4.12 -6.01
N ILE A 243 -9.46 4.68 -4.89
CA ILE A 243 -10.14 5.78 -4.22
C ILE A 243 -9.23 7.00 -4.29
N GLY A 244 -9.74 8.13 -4.76
CA GLY A 244 -9.00 9.37 -4.83
C GLY A 244 -8.87 10.01 -3.44
N LYS A 245 -9.57 11.13 -3.23
CA LYS A 245 -9.43 11.95 -2.02
C LYS A 245 -10.59 11.77 -1.05
N ILE A 246 -10.29 11.32 0.16
CA ILE A 246 -11.21 11.29 1.30
C ILE A 246 -10.82 12.40 2.28
N THR A 247 -11.76 13.28 2.61
CA THR A 247 -11.60 14.36 3.59
C THR A 247 -12.71 14.30 4.62
N MET A 248 -12.35 13.93 5.84
CA MET A 248 -13.21 13.98 7.03
C MET A 248 -12.79 15.19 7.86
N LYS A 249 -13.68 16.15 8.09
CA LYS A 249 -13.40 17.35 8.88
C LYS A 249 -14.45 17.52 9.98
N GLY A 250 -14.14 17.03 11.17
CA GLY A 250 -14.95 17.24 12.35
C GLY A 250 -14.56 18.51 13.10
N ASP A 251 -15.32 18.74 14.16
CA ASP A 251 -14.94 19.64 15.23
C ASP A 251 -14.73 18.86 16.54
N ARG A 252 -14.40 19.56 17.63
CA ARG A 252 -14.13 18.88 18.91
C ARG A 252 -15.40 18.39 19.61
N ALA A 253 -16.55 19.01 19.32
CA ALA A 253 -17.83 18.64 19.92
C ALA A 253 -18.50 17.51 19.12
N ASP A 254 -18.22 17.45 17.83
CA ASP A 254 -18.76 16.51 16.86
C ASP A 254 -17.64 15.97 15.95
N PRO A 255 -16.93 14.91 16.41
CA PRO A 255 -15.78 14.39 15.72
C PRO A 255 -16.15 13.64 14.45
N ALA A 256 -15.38 13.83 13.37
CA ALA A 256 -15.63 13.16 12.10
C ALA A 256 -14.97 11.78 12.05
N ASN A 257 -15.71 10.74 12.38
CA ASN A 257 -15.18 9.37 12.51
C ASN A 257 -15.34 8.54 11.24
N ILE A 258 -14.47 7.56 11.05
CA ILE A 258 -14.67 6.50 10.06
C ILE A 258 -14.95 5.22 10.83
N THR A 259 -16.15 4.67 10.67
CA THR A 259 -16.66 3.51 11.44
C THR A 259 -16.81 2.24 10.62
N GLY A 260 -16.70 2.31 9.29
CA GLY A 260 -16.58 1.11 8.48
C GLY A 260 -15.49 1.22 7.43
N ASP A 261 -15.21 0.06 6.83
CA ASP A 261 -13.99 -0.16 6.06
C ASP A 261 -13.89 0.73 4.82
N ILE A 262 -12.66 1.12 4.50
CA ILE A 262 -12.30 1.81 3.26
C ILE A 262 -11.46 0.86 2.42
N ILE A 263 -12.04 0.37 1.31
CA ILE A 263 -11.45 -0.69 0.49
C ILE A 263 -11.30 -0.22 -0.96
N ALA A 264 -10.05 -0.20 -1.45
CA ALA A 264 -9.70 -0.04 -2.86
C ALA A 264 -9.13 -1.36 -3.40
N ASN A 265 -9.95 -2.14 -4.10
CA ASN A 265 -9.63 -3.54 -4.45
C ASN A 265 -8.52 -3.64 -5.51
N GLY A 266 -8.62 -2.88 -6.60
CA GLY A 266 -7.71 -2.95 -7.75
C GLY A 266 -6.75 -1.78 -7.87
N GLY A 267 -6.78 -0.82 -6.95
CA GLY A 267 -6.01 0.42 -7.02
C GLY A 267 -5.56 0.93 -5.66
N GLY A 268 -5.05 2.16 -5.66
CA GLY A 268 -4.54 2.84 -4.46
C GLY A 268 -5.53 3.81 -3.82
N ILE A 269 -5.08 4.44 -2.74
CA ILE A 269 -5.74 5.57 -2.10
C ILE A 269 -4.88 6.82 -2.27
N ASP A 270 -5.37 7.84 -2.98
CA ASP A 270 -4.58 9.06 -3.23
C ASP A 270 -4.40 9.88 -1.95
N SER A 271 -5.48 10.10 -1.19
CA SER A 271 -5.33 10.67 0.14
C SER A 271 -6.50 10.38 1.05
N LEU A 272 -6.19 10.08 2.31
CA LEU A 272 -7.15 10.02 3.41
C LEU A 272 -6.73 11.02 4.48
N THR A 273 -7.58 12.00 4.76
CA THR A 273 -7.34 13.02 5.79
C THR A 273 -8.52 13.10 6.75
N ILE A 274 -8.25 12.88 8.04
CA ILE A 274 -9.19 13.03 9.14
C ILE A 274 -8.73 14.18 10.03
N THR A 275 -9.61 15.15 10.28
CA THR A 275 -9.36 16.30 11.17
C THR A 275 -10.41 16.34 12.27
N ASN A 276 -9.98 16.39 13.53
CA ASN A 276 -10.79 16.23 14.73
C ASN A 276 -11.74 15.02 14.61
N GLY A 277 -11.17 13.84 14.47
CA GLY A 277 -11.92 12.60 14.32
C GLY A 277 -10.99 11.39 14.35
N SER A 278 -11.57 10.20 14.44
CA SER A 278 -10.82 8.97 14.61
C SER A 278 -11.11 7.94 13.51
N LEU A 279 -10.13 7.09 13.25
CA LEU A 279 -10.30 5.89 12.44
C LEU A 279 -10.65 4.72 13.36
N LEU A 280 -11.81 4.11 13.16
CA LEU A 280 -12.34 3.02 13.98
C LEU A 280 -12.53 1.72 13.17
N ALA A 281 -12.17 1.72 11.89
CA ALA A 281 -12.33 0.61 10.94
C ALA A 281 -11.15 0.55 9.96
N ASP A 282 -11.07 -0.52 9.18
CA ASP A 282 -9.88 -0.80 8.37
C ASP A 282 -9.75 0.10 7.14
N VAL A 283 -8.51 0.28 6.69
CA VAL A 283 -8.18 0.95 5.43
C VAL A 283 -7.29 0.02 4.61
N LYS A 284 -7.78 -0.41 3.45
CA LYS A 284 -7.13 -1.42 2.60
C LYS A 284 -6.99 -0.89 1.17
N ALA A 285 -5.74 -0.69 0.73
CA ALA A 285 -5.38 -0.45 -0.68
C ALA A 285 -4.77 -1.71 -1.27
N MET A 286 -5.62 -2.62 -1.77
CA MET A 286 -5.22 -3.98 -2.16
C MET A 286 -4.49 -4.03 -3.49
N GLY A 287 -4.80 -3.13 -4.43
CA GLY A 287 -4.15 -3.08 -5.74
C GLY A 287 -3.19 -1.91 -5.93
N GLY A 288 -2.83 -1.19 -4.87
CA GLY A 288 -2.00 0.01 -5.02
C GLY A 288 -1.52 0.64 -3.72
N ALA A 289 -0.93 1.83 -3.88
CA ALA A 289 -0.29 2.55 -2.80
C ALA A 289 -1.29 3.43 -2.03
N ILE A 290 -1.02 3.66 -0.74
CA ILE A 290 -1.60 4.79 0.00
C ILE A 290 -0.62 5.96 -0.11
N LYS A 291 -0.92 6.94 -0.98
CA LYS A 291 0.01 8.06 -1.22
C LYS A 291 0.12 8.98 0.00
N LYS A 292 -1.00 9.28 0.67
CA LYS A 292 -1.05 10.12 1.87
C LYS A 292 -2.15 9.68 2.83
N PHE A 293 -1.79 9.45 4.08
CA PHE A 293 -2.70 9.17 5.19
C PHE A 293 -2.42 10.16 6.33
N SER A 294 -3.45 10.83 6.84
CA SER A 294 -3.31 11.80 7.93
C SER A 294 -4.50 11.77 8.88
N ILE A 295 -4.22 11.64 10.18
CA ILE A 295 -5.19 11.90 11.26
C ILE A 295 -4.67 13.07 12.08
N SER A 296 -5.52 14.05 12.37
CA SER A 296 -5.18 15.18 13.24
C SER A 296 -6.30 15.46 14.23
N GLY A 297 -5.97 15.65 15.50
CA GLY A 297 -6.98 15.86 16.56
C GLY A 297 -7.77 14.61 16.97
N GLY A 298 -7.37 13.41 16.52
CA GLY A 298 -7.90 12.12 16.96
C GLY A 298 -6.85 11.02 16.80
N THR A 299 -7.27 9.75 16.75
CA THR A 299 -6.38 8.58 16.66
C THR A 299 -6.89 7.51 15.68
N ALA A 300 -6.13 6.45 15.49
CA ALA A 300 -6.64 5.18 14.98
C ALA A 300 -6.78 4.19 16.14
N ALA A 301 -7.94 3.54 16.25
CA ALA A 301 -8.26 2.65 17.35
C ALA A 301 -7.39 1.38 17.36
N PRO A 302 -7.17 0.77 18.53
CA PRO A 302 -6.59 -0.57 18.61
C PRO A 302 -7.39 -1.59 17.77
N GLY A 303 -6.68 -2.50 17.11
CA GLY A 303 -7.29 -3.53 16.26
C GLY A 303 -7.59 -3.10 14.83
N THR A 304 -7.55 -1.80 14.52
CA THR A 304 -7.67 -1.31 13.14
C THR A 304 -6.44 -1.66 12.31
N LEU A 305 -6.65 -2.10 11.07
CA LEU A 305 -5.61 -2.36 10.08
C LEU A 305 -5.52 -1.25 9.03
N ILE A 306 -4.31 -0.77 8.78
CA ILE A 306 -3.96 0.08 7.62
C ILE A 306 -3.05 -0.75 6.71
N TYR A 307 -3.57 -1.19 5.57
CA TYR A 307 -2.89 -2.07 4.63
C TYR A 307 -2.69 -1.43 3.25
N SER A 308 -1.50 -1.64 2.66
CA SER A 308 -1.22 -1.25 1.26
C SER A 308 -0.24 -2.20 0.58
N SER A 309 -0.63 -2.74 -0.57
CA SER A 309 0.22 -3.67 -1.35
C SER A 309 1.37 -2.97 -2.08
N ALA A 310 1.21 -1.70 -2.49
CA ALA A 310 2.24 -0.97 -3.24
C ALA A 310 2.90 0.17 -2.45
N GLY A 311 2.92 0.08 -1.13
CA GLY A 311 3.66 1.00 -0.28
C GLY A 311 2.85 2.17 0.26
N ILE A 312 3.41 2.83 1.28
CA ILE A 312 2.82 4.01 1.90
C ILE A 312 3.74 5.21 1.72
N GLY A 313 3.23 6.25 1.04
CA GLY A 313 3.98 7.47 0.77
C GLY A 313 4.20 8.32 2.03
N SER A 314 3.15 8.57 2.81
CA SER A 314 3.28 9.28 4.09
C SER A 314 2.11 8.94 4.99
N LEU A 315 2.40 8.49 6.21
CA LEU A 315 1.44 8.31 7.28
C LEU A 315 1.75 9.31 8.41
N ALA A 316 0.77 10.14 8.76
CA ALA A 316 0.90 11.12 9.83
C ALA A 316 -0.26 11.04 10.82
N VAL A 317 0.06 10.95 12.11
CA VAL A 317 -0.91 11.07 13.19
C VAL A 317 -0.47 12.20 14.09
N LYS A 318 -1.34 13.19 14.25
CA LYS A 318 -1.09 14.36 15.08
C LYS A 318 -2.21 14.53 16.08
N ASN A 319 -2.03 13.93 17.25
CA ASN A 319 -2.93 14.18 18.35
C ASN A 319 -2.52 15.51 19.02
N ARG A 320 -3.46 16.46 19.16
CA ARG A 320 -3.19 17.70 19.90
C ARG A 320 -3.61 17.46 21.34
N ALA A 321 -2.64 17.26 22.23
CA ALA A 321 -2.74 17.28 23.69
C ALA A 321 -4.19 17.21 24.21
N ALA A 322 -4.83 16.05 24.01
CA ALA A 322 -5.99 15.71 24.81
C ALA A 322 -5.49 15.57 26.26
N ALA A 323 -6.33 15.91 27.23
CA ALA A 323 -5.98 15.78 28.65
C ALA A 323 -5.60 14.33 29.04
N VAL A 324 -6.01 13.36 28.21
CA VAL A 324 -5.61 11.95 28.27
C VAL A 324 -4.85 11.60 26.99
N PRO A 325 -3.61 11.10 27.05
CA PRO A 325 -2.90 10.59 25.88
C PRO A 325 -3.71 9.45 25.24
N ILE A 326 -4.20 9.65 24.03
CA ILE A 326 -4.86 8.59 23.26
C ILE A 326 -3.83 7.98 22.32
N SER A 327 -3.33 6.79 22.64
CA SER A 327 -2.34 6.05 21.86
C SER A 327 -2.79 5.76 20.42
N PHE A 328 -1.82 5.68 19.52
CA PHE A 328 -2.03 5.09 18.19
C PHE A 328 -1.93 3.57 18.30
N GLY A 329 -3.08 2.89 18.23
CA GLY A 329 -3.19 1.45 18.43
C GLY A 329 -3.34 0.62 17.15
N ALA A 330 -3.43 1.27 15.99
CA ALA A 330 -3.62 0.56 14.72
C ALA A 330 -2.36 -0.18 14.26
N SER A 331 -2.57 -1.29 13.55
CA SER A 331 -1.51 -2.02 12.86
C SER A 331 -1.34 -1.46 11.45
N ILE A 332 -0.10 -1.21 11.06
CA ILE A 332 0.25 -0.74 9.71
C ILE A 332 1.00 -1.88 9.02
N ILE A 333 0.50 -2.33 7.87
CA ILE A 333 1.14 -3.37 7.06
C ILE A 333 1.32 -2.84 5.64
N THR A 334 2.52 -3.01 5.08
CA THR A 334 2.72 -2.75 3.66
C THR A 334 3.71 -3.73 3.03
N ASP A 335 3.35 -4.20 1.83
CA ASP A 335 4.15 -5.18 1.08
C ASP A 335 5.29 -4.51 0.29
N ALA A 336 5.42 -3.19 0.37
CA ALA A 336 6.49 -2.42 -0.27
C ALA A 336 7.07 -1.38 0.71
N ASP A 337 7.55 -0.25 0.19
CA ASP A 337 8.24 0.77 0.99
C ASP A 337 7.29 1.65 1.82
N LEU A 338 7.78 2.09 2.99
CA LEU A 338 7.19 3.16 3.79
C LEU A 338 8.11 4.39 3.81
N LYS A 339 7.77 5.45 3.07
CA LYS A 339 8.67 6.61 2.96
C LYS A 339 8.67 7.48 4.23
N LYS A 340 7.54 7.58 4.92
CA LYS A 340 7.42 8.42 6.12
C LYS A 340 6.32 7.95 7.07
N LEU A 341 6.69 7.77 8.33
CA LEU A 341 5.78 7.66 9.47
C LEU A 341 6.05 8.80 10.45
N SER A 342 5.00 9.50 10.86
CA SER A 342 5.09 10.58 11.85
C SER A 342 3.93 10.50 12.84
N ILE A 343 4.20 10.00 14.04
CA ILE A 343 3.26 9.97 15.16
C ILE A 343 3.65 11.07 16.14
N SER A 344 2.73 11.99 16.44
CA SER A 344 2.99 13.17 17.26
C SER A 344 1.87 13.46 18.25
N GLY A 345 2.26 13.89 19.45
CA GLY A 345 1.35 14.13 20.58
C GLY A 345 0.68 12.88 21.14
N THR A 346 1.20 11.69 20.83
CA THR A 346 0.73 10.40 21.34
C THR A 346 1.83 9.33 21.26
N ASN A 347 1.59 8.20 21.93
CA ASN A 347 2.40 6.98 21.92
C ASN A 347 2.04 6.08 20.72
N MET A 348 2.97 5.21 20.34
CA MET A 348 2.76 4.14 19.37
C MET A 348 2.69 2.79 20.10
N ASP A 349 1.47 2.26 20.22
CA ASP A 349 1.20 0.97 20.86
C ASP A 349 0.87 -0.12 19.83
N GLY A 350 0.43 0.28 18.62
CA GLY A 350 0.18 -0.62 17.51
C GLY A 350 1.45 -1.19 16.87
N SER A 351 1.27 -2.07 15.89
CA SER A 351 2.38 -2.69 15.15
C SER A 351 2.65 -1.99 13.81
N LEU A 352 3.88 -2.10 13.33
CA LEU A 352 4.28 -1.72 11.98
C LEU A 352 5.02 -2.89 11.34
N SER A 353 4.55 -3.35 10.18
CA SER A 353 5.25 -4.33 9.35
C SER A 353 5.43 -3.75 7.94
N VAL A 354 6.68 -3.71 7.47
CA VAL A 354 7.05 -3.17 6.16
C VAL A 354 7.94 -4.20 5.47
N ALA A 355 7.47 -4.78 4.36
CA ALA A 355 8.25 -5.75 3.59
C ALA A 355 9.38 -5.08 2.77
N GLY A 356 9.17 -3.82 2.36
CA GLY A 356 10.21 -3.00 1.75
C GLY A 356 11.07 -2.25 2.77
N ARG A 357 11.59 -1.10 2.38
CA ARG A 357 12.39 -0.21 3.22
C ARG A 357 11.51 0.84 3.91
N ALA A 358 11.88 1.22 5.12
CA ALA A 358 11.33 2.42 5.76
C ALA A 358 12.35 3.58 5.79
N ASP A 359 11.98 4.76 5.31
CA ASP A 359 12.93 5.88 5.31
C ASP A 359 12.94 6.64 6.65
N ASN A 360 11.85 7.32 6.99
CA ASN A 360 11.82 8.17 8.18
C ASN A 360 10.68 7.76 9.12
N LEU A 361 11.04 7.15 10.24
CA LEU A 361 10.13 6.83 11.33
C LEU A 361 10.32 7.83 12.46
N SER A 362 9.28 8.56 12.81
CA SER A 362 9.31 9.56 13.89
C SER A 362 8.12 9.38 14.82
N ILE A 363 8.40 9.12 16.09
CA ILE A 363 7.42 8.94 17.16
C ILE A 363 7.76 9.98 18.24
N GLN A 364 6.86 10.93 18.50
CA GLN A 364 7.13 11.97 19.50
C GLN A 364 6.79 11.53 20.94
N GLY A 365 5.89 10.56 21.11
CA GLY A 365 5.64 9.92 22.40
C GLY A 365 6.51 8.70 22.61
N ASP A 366 6.01 7.77 23.41
CA ASP A 366 6.65 6.49 23.68
C ASP A 366 6.40 5.50 22.54
N LEU A 367 7.32 4.56 22.36
CA LEU A 367 7.16 3.38 21.53
C LEU A 367 6.98 2.18 22.47
N ASN A 368 5.79 1.58 22.44
CA ASN A 368 5.45 0.38 23.21
C ASN A 368 5.08 -0.82 22.32
N GLY A 369 4.86 -0.57 21.02
CA GLY A 369 4.52 -1.59 20.03
C GLY A 369 5.73 -2.26 19.35
N GLN A 370 5.46 -2.96 18.26
CA GLN A 370 6.46 -3.67 17.46
C GLN A 370 6.66 -2.98 16.11
N LEU A 371 7.93 -2.78 15.71
CA LEU A 371 8.30 -2.29 14.39
C LEU A 371 9.13 -3.37 13.69
N PHE A 372 8.60 -3.97 12.64
CA PHE A 372 9.31 -4.86 11.74
C PHE A 372 9.47 -4.19 10.37
N VAL A 373 10.71 -4.02 9.91
CA VAL A 373 11.00 -3.46 8.60
C VAL A 373 12.03 -4.34 7.90
N ALA A 374 11.57 -5.21 7.00
CA ALA A 374 12.40 -6.17 6.31
C ALA A 374 13.56 -5.46 5.61
N GLY A 375 13.30 -4.50 4.71
CA GLY A 375 14.31 -3.73 3.96
C GLY A 375 15.24 -2.81 4.79
N GLY A 376 15.14 -2.84 6.12
CA GLY A 376 15.84 -1.93 7.03
C GLY A 376 15.28 -0.50 6.99
N PHE A 377 15.84 0.40 7.81
CA PHE A 377 15.41 1.79 7.82
C PHE A 377 16.53 2.82 7.85
N LYS A 378 16.27 4.00 7.26
CA LYS A 378 17.24 5.12 7.27
C LYS A 378 17.32 5.78 8.64
N SER A 379 16.19 6.06 9.28
CA SER A 379 16.17 6.58 10.65
C SER A 379 14.90 6.26 11.42
N LEU A 380 15.08 5.92 12.70
CA LEU A 380 14.05 5.84 13.73
C LEU A 380 14.35 6.89 14.80
N ASN A 381 13.40 7.79 15.04
CA ASN A 381 13.48 8.80 16.09
C ASN A 381 12.29 8.67 17.05
N VAL A 382 12.55 8.28 18.29
CA VAL A 382 11.58 8.23 19.38
C VAL A 382 11.90 9.36 20.37
N ARG A 383 10.97 10.30 20.60
CA ARG A 383 11.22 11.39 21.57
C ARG A 383 10.78 11.05 22.99
N GLY A 384 9.94 10.04 23.18
CA GLY A 384 9.65 9.46 24.48
C GLY A 384 10.59 8.29 24.80
N ASN A 385 10.05 7.34 25.56
CA ASN A 385 10.69 6.10 25.96
C ASN A 385 10.44 4.98 24.95
N MET A 386 11.24 3.92 25.03
CA MET A 386 10.99 2.64 24.39
C MET A 386 10.78 1.61 25.51
N ASN A 387 9.55 1.12 25.68
CA ASN A 387 9.19 0.23 26.79
C ASN A 387 8.58 -1.07 26.26
N SER A 388 9.19 -2.21 26.58
CA SER A 388 8.72 -3.52 26.10
C SER A 388 8.50 -3.57 24.59
N ALA A 389 9.20 -2.72 23.84
CA ALA A 389 9.04 -2.59 22.41
C ALA A 389 10.11 -3.40 21.68
N SER A 390 9.75 -3.84 20.47
CA SER A 390 10.68 -4.54 19.58
C SER A 390 10.83 -3.75 18.29
N VAL A 391 12.07 -3.48 17.90
CA VAL A 391 12.43 -2.89 16.61
C VAL A 391 13.29 -3.92 15.89
N ALA A 392 12.74 -4.58 14.90
CA ALA A 392 13.39 -5.64 14.15
C ALA A 392 13.51 -5.27 12.66
N THR A 393 14.60 -5.68 12.04
CA THR A 393 14.87 -5.50 10.61
C THR A 393 15.64 -6.70 10.07
N LEU A 394 15.44 -7.03 8.79
CA LEU A 394 16.25 -8.07 8.13
C LEU A 394 17.58 -7.53 7.61
N TYR A 395 17.72 -6.21 7.46
CA TYR A 395 18.96 -5.58 7.00
C TYR A 395 19.42 -4.46 7.91
N SER A 396 20.49 -3.79 7.47
CA SER A 396 21.10 -2.67 8.16
C SER A 396 20.13 -1.53 8.51
N MET A 397 20.33 -1.00 9.72
CA MET A 397 19.70 0.19 10.26
C MET A 397 20.63 1.40 10.13
N GLY A 398 20.08 2.53 9.70
CA GLY A 398 20.82 3.78 9.62
C GLY A 398 21.08 4.39 10.99
N LYS A 399 20.10 5.11 11.53
CA LYS A 399 20.19 5.78 12.83
C LYS A 399 18.99 5.44 13.70
N VAL A 400 19.24 5.08 14.95
CA VAL A 400 18.22 4.97 16.00
C VAL A 400 18.51 6.03 17.06
N ALA A 401 17.54 6.90 17.33
CA ALA A 401 17.64 7.92 18.36
C ALA A 401 16.41 7.87 19.26
N ILE A 402 16.63 7.62 20.54
CA ILE A 402 15.61 7.55 21.58
C ILE A 402 15.96 8.64 22.60
N SER A 403 15.08 9.61 22.83
CA SER A 403 15.38 10.71 23.75
C SER A 403 15.14 10.34 25.21
N GLY A 404 14.23 9.40 25.49
CA GLY A 404 13.94 8.88 26.83
C GLY A 404 14.73 7.61 27.17
N ASP A 405 14.13 6.79 28.02
CA ASP A 405 14.66 5.52 28.50
C ASP A 405 14.38 4.38 27.52
N VAL A 406 15.22 3.34 27.56
CA VAL A 406 15.01 2.05 26.88
C VAL A 406 14.92 0.97 27.95
N ASN A 407 13.73 0.39 28.10
CA ASN A 407 13.40 -0.56 29.17
C ASN A 407 12.82 -1.85 28.59
N ASN A 408 13.39 -3.00 28.95
CA ASN A 408 12.90 -4.33 28.53
C ASN A 408 12.63 -4.44 27.02
N SER A 409 13.44 -3.76 26.22
CA SER A 409 13.17 -3.54 24.80
C SER A 409 14.28 -4.15 23.94
N SER A 410 13.96 -4.48 22.70
CA SER A 410 14.88 -5.13 21.77
C SER A 410 15.04 -4.32 20.49
N ILE A 411 16.29 -4.14 20.05
CA ILE A 411 16.64 -3.58 18.75
C ILE A 411 17.44 -4.66 18.01
N ILE A 412 16.84 -5.25 16.98
CA ILE A 412 17.37 -6.41 16.27
C ILE A 412 17.56 -6.04 14.79
N GLY A 413 18.76 -6.23 14.27
CA GLY A 413 19.05 -6.16 12.85
C GLY A 413 19.55 -7.49 12.35
N GLY A 414 19.10 -7.89 11.17
CA GLY A 414 19.58 -9.12 10.54
C GLY A 414 18.91 -10.39 11.05
N TYR A 415 17.70 -10.31 11.63
CA TYR A 415 16.98 -11.50 12.05
C TYR A 415 15.47 -11.30 11.89
N ASP A 416 14.81 -12.28 11.28
CA ASP A 416 13.36 -12.37 11.20
C ASP A 416 12.86 -13.55 12.03
N ALA A 417 12.21 -13.22 13.15
CA ALA A 417 11.66 -14.21 14.06
C ALA A 417 10.51 -15.02 13.46
N ALA A 418 9.83 -14.53 12.41
CA ALA A 418 8.74 -15.26 11.77
C ALA A 418 9.24 -16.41 10.89
N THR A 419 10.38 -16.21 10.23
CA THR A 419 10.97 -17.19 9.31
C THR A 419 12.18 -17.92 9.89
N GLY A 420 12.77 -17.40 10.96
CA GLY A 420 14.06 -17.84 11.49
C GLY A 420 15.26 -17.40 10.62
N ALA A 421 15.03 -16.61 9.57
CA ALA A 421 16.09 -16.16 8.68
C ALA A 421 17.01 -15.16 9.39
N ALA A 422 18.32 -15.34 9.21
CA ALA A 422 19.35 -14.49 9.79
C ALA A 422 20.30 -13.96 8.70
N HIS A 423 20.59 -12.67 8.73
CA HIS A 423 21.36 -11.92 7.72
C HIS A 423 22.31 -10.94 8.38
N SER A 424 23.32 -10.49 7.64
CA SER A 424 24.18 -9.43 8.15
C SER A 424 23.45 -8.08 8.24
N ALA A 425 23.71 -7.36 9.33
CA ALA A 425 23.11 -6.05 9.56
C ALA A 425 24.03 -5.12 10.33
N ASP A 426 24.15 -3.89 9.83
CA ASP A 426 24.84 -2.81 10.52
C ASP A 426 23.86 -1.88 11.24
N LEU A 427 24.30 -1.27 12.34
CA LEU A 427 23.68 -0.10 12.93
C LEU A 427 24.70 1.03 13.06
N LYS A 428 24.56 2.10 12.27
CA LYS A 428 25.57 3.17 12.27
C LYS A 428 25.62 3.92 13.59
N THR A 429 24.47 4.30 14.13
CA THR A 429 24.39 5.03 15.40
C THR A 429 23.14 4.67 16.19
N LEU A 430 23.33 4.35 17.47
CA LEU A 430 22.30 4.28 18.50
C LEU A 430 22.54 5.38 19.55
N SER A 431 21.56 6.24 19.77
CA SER A 431 21.61 7.28 20.81
C SER A 431 20.42 7.14 21.75
N VAL A 432 20.70 7.02 23.05
CA VAL A 432 19.72 6.97 24.13
C VAL A 432 19.94 8.18 25.03
N GLY A 433 18.92 9.04 25.13
CA GLY A 433 18.96 10.26 25.94
C GLY A 433 18.74 10.00 27.43
N GLY A 434 18.02 8.92 27.78
CA GLY A 434 17.81 8.46 29.15
C GLY A 434 18.64 7.23 29.49
N ASN A 435 18.04 6.32 30.25
CA ASN A 435 18.64 5.08 30.75
C ASN A 435 18.55 3.92 29.74
N TRP A 436 19.44 2.95 29.87
CA TRP A 436 19.38 1.65 29.21
C TRP A 436 19.25 0.54 30.26
N ASN A 437 18.09 -0.12 30.31
CA ASN A 437 17.75 -1.09 31.37
C ASN A 437 17.21 -2.39 30.77
N ALA A 438 17.85 -3.53 31.11
CA ALA A 438 17.40 -4.87 30.74
C ALA A 438 17.00 -5.00 29.26
N SER A 439 17.77 -4.39 28.36
CA SER A 439 17.42 -4.23 26.95
C SER A 439 18.49 -4.82 26.05
N GLN A 440 18.09 -5.19 24.83
CA GLN A 440 18.92 -5.94 23.90
C GLN A 440 19.17 -5.15 22.60
N LEU A 441 20.40 -5.21 22.11
CA LEU A 441 20.79 -4.80 20.77
C LEU A 441 21.50 -5.98 20.10
N VAL A 442 20.94 -6.50 19.02
CA VAL A 442 21.50 -7.66 18.31
C VAL A 442 21.61 -7.33 16.82
N LEU A 443 22.77 -7.59 16.22
CA LEU A 443 23.07 -7.23 14.84
C LEU A 443 23.74 -8.40 14.11
N GLY A 444 23.01 -9.01 13.17
CA GLY A 444 23.46 -10.13 12.36
C GLY A 444 23.95 -11.31 13.19
N VAL A 445 23.06 -11.79 14.04
CA VAL A 445 23.25 -12.98 14.87
C VAL A 445 22.02 -13.86 14.71
N ASP A 446 22.26 -15.15 14.53
CA ASP A 446 21.28 -16.22 14.62
C ASP A 446 21.23 -16.70 16.10
N PRO A 447 20.06 -16.67 16.76
CA PRO A 447 19.90 -17.09 18.16
C PRO A 447 19.92 -18.62 18.36
N GLY A 448 20.26 -19.39 17.33
CA GLY A 448 20.33 -20.84 17.43
C GLY A 448 18.98 -21.52 17.65
N PRO A 449 18.97 -22.83 17.96
CA PRO A 449 17.76 -23.65 18.01
C PRO A 449 16.70 -23.22 19.04
N ASN A 450 17.10 -22.54 20.13
CA ASN A 450 16.14 -22.15 21.17
C ASN A 450 15.53 -20.76 20.95
N THR A 451 15.98 -20.03 19.92
CA THR A 451 15.51 -18.68 19.54
C THR A 451 15.78 -17.57 20.56
N LEU A 452 16.66 -17.81 21.54
CA LEU A 452 17.04 -16.88 22.59
C LEU A 452 18.47 -16.39 22.41
N PHE A 453 18.66 -15.09 22.32
CA PHE A 453 20.01 -14.52 22.23
C PHE A 453 20.76 -14.58 23.56
N GLY A 454 22.06 -14.88 23.49
CA GLY A 454 23.01 -14.72 24.57
C GLY A 454 23.35 -15.99 25.36
N ASP A 455 22.80 -17.14 25.00
CA ASP A 455 22.94 -18.41 25.71
C ASP A 455 24.20 -19.23 25.32
N GLY A 456 24.93 -18.77 24.30
CA GLY A 456 26.17 -19.38 23.83
C GLY A 456 26.01 -20.34 22.65
N ASP A 457 24.78 -20.61 22.17
CA ASP A 457 24.55 -21.28 20.88
C ASP A 457 24.39 -20.28 19.71
N ASP A 458 24.37 -18.99 20.02
CA ASP A 458 24.39 -17.88 19.06
C ASP A 458 25.46 -18.07 17.97
N LEU A 459 25.09 -17.88 16.70
CA LEU A 459 26.01 -17.86 15.57
C LEU A 459 26.00 -16.49 14.90
N ALA A 460 27.16 -15.97 14.50
CA ALA A 460 27.18 -14.79 13.65
C ALA A 460 26.49 -15.12 12.32
N THR A 461 25.91 -14.15 11.63
CA THR A 461 25.43 -14.37 10.26
C THR A 461 26.56 -14.12 9.26
N LEU A 462 26.48 -14.69 8.06
CA LEU A 462 27.45 -14.39 6.99
C LEU A 462 27.43 -12.90 6.63
N GLY A 463 28.61 -12.31 6.45
CA GLY A 463 28.81 -10.91 6.10
C GLY A 463 28.99 -9.99 7.29
N VAL A 464 29.22 -8.70 7.00
CA VAL A 464 29.60 -7.74 8.04
C VAL A 464 28.38 -7.26 8.83
N SER A 465 28.42 -7.48 10.14
CA SER A 465 27.41 -6.99 11.08
C SER A 465 28.06 -6.18 12.17
N SER A 466 27.88 -4.86 12.12
CA SER A 466 28.62 -3.95 12.99
C SER A 466 27.75 -2.90 13.68
N LEU A 467 28.11 -2.60 14.93
CA LEU A 467 27.63 -1.42 15.63
C LEU A 467 28.64 -0.28 15.48
N GLY A 468 28.29 0.80 14.78
CA GLY A 468 29.20 1.94 14.61
C GLY A 468 29.45 2.70 15.93
N ARG A 469 28.39 3.18 16.57
CA ARG A 469 28.46 3.88 17.86
C ARG A 469 27.14 3.78 18.63
N MET A 470 27.24 3.48 19.91
CA MET A 470 26.19 3.63 20.91
C MET A 470 26.55 4.75 21.89
N THR A 471 25.55 5.52 22.30
CA THR A 471 25.72 6.53 23.35
C THR A 471 24.48 6.50 24.25
N VAL A 472 24.69 6.36 25.55
CA VAL A 472 23.66 6.45 26.58
C VAL A 472 24.03 7.63 27.48
N LYS A 473 23.14 8.61 27.62
CA LYS A 473 23.39 9.79 28.44
C LYS A 473 23.01 9.59 29.91
N GLY A 474 22.01 8.75 30.17
CA GLY A 474 21.63 8.32 31.52
C GLY A 474 22.44 7.12 32.00
N THR A 475 21.87 6.36 32.92
CA THR A 475 22.49 5.14 33.46
C THR A 475 22.33 4.00 32.46
N ALA A 476 23.42 3.30 32.16
CA ALA A 476 23.38 2.08 31.38
C ALA A 476 23.68 0.88 32.29
N SER A 477 22.65 0.11 32.61
CA SER A 477 22.73 -1.05 33.49
C SER A 477 23.17 -2.30 32.72
N PRO A 478 24.23 -3.01 33.14
CA PRO A 478 24.63 -4.28 32.52
C PRO A 478 23.66 -5.43 32.87
N VAL A 479 22.91 -5.32 33.96
CA VAL A 479 22.00 -6.39 34.41
C VAL A 479 20.84 -6.53 33.43
N GLY A 480 20.72 -7.73 32.84
CA GLY A 480 19.71 -8.06 31.84
C GLY A 480 19.92 -7.39 30.48
N SER A 481 21.03 -6.67 30.28
CA SER A 481 21.34 -5.99 29.01
C SER A 481 22.26 -6.84 28.15
N LEU A 482 22.02 -6.83 26.84
CA LEU A 482 22.78 -7.59 25.86
C LEU A 482 23.07 -6.74 24.62
N ILE A 483 24.33 -6.67 24.20
CA ILE A 483 24.78 -6.03 22.97
C ILE A 483 25.60 -7.07 22.20
N MET A 484 25.12 -7.43 21.01
CA MET A 484 25.75 -8.42 20.17
C MET A 484 25.84 -7.93 18.73
N ALA A 485 26.97 -8.22 18.10
CA ALA A 485 27.16 -8.02 16.67
C ALA A 485 27.96 -9.19 16.11
N GLY A 486 27.65 -9.64 14.90
CA GLY A 486 28.40 -10.71 14.23
C GLY A 486 29.89 -10.37 14.07
N THR A 487 30.21 -9.14 13.64
CA THR A 487 31.58 -8.76 13.25
C THR A 487 32.27 -7.86 14.27
N SER A 488 31.67 -6.70 14.57
CA SER A 488 32.37 -5.69 15.38
C SER A 488 31.46 -4.79 16.19
N LEU A 489 31.96 -4.44 17.37
CA LEU A 489 31.40 -3.41 18.23
C LEU A 489 32.31 -2.18 18.18
N GLY A 490 31.76 -1.08 17.69
CA GLY A 490 32.41 0.22 17.72
C GLY A 490 32.38 0.83 19.12
N GLN A 491 32.08 2.12 19.22
CA GLN A 491 32.06 2.79 20.53
C GLN A 491 30.80 2.39 21.32
N ILE A 492 30.99 1.76 22.49
CA ILE A 492 29.92 1.42 23.44
C ILE A 492 30.15 2.08 24.80
N PRO A 493 29.10 2.37 25.59
CA PRO A 493 29.25 2.89 26.95
C PRO A 493 30.13 1.97 27.81
N PRO A 494 31.09 2.51 28.60
CA PRO A 494 31.97 1.69 29.42
C PRO A 494 31.25 0.74 30.40
N SER A 495 30.09 1.14 30.91
CA SER A 495 29.30 0.30 31.83
C SER A 495 28.63 -0.90 31.16
N LEU A 496 28.48 -0.90 29.83
CA LEU A 496 27.98 -2.03 29.05
C LEU A 496 29.10 -2.84 28.40
N ASN A 497 30.35 -2.34 28.41
CA ASN A 497 31.51 -3.01 27.85
C ASN A 497 32.05 -4.09 28.82
N THR A 498 31.20 -5.05 29.15
CA THR A 498 31.57 -6.24 29.93
C THR A 498 31.33 -7.49 29.06
N PRO A 499 32.09 -8.58 29.24
CA PRO A 499 31.90 -9.79 28.44
C PRO A 499 30.49 -10.40 28.49
N LEU A 500 29.72 -10.11 29.55
CA LEU A 500 28.34 -10.58 29.71
C LEU A 500 27.31 -9.69 28.98
N SER A 501 27.64 -8.40 28.79
CA SER A 501 26.71 -7.41 28.23
C SER A 501 27.06 -6.97 26.83
N ALA A 502 28.30 -7.15 26.38
CA ALA A 502 28.76 -6.78 25.04
C ALA A 502 29.74 -7.83 24.51
N LYS A 503 29.37 -8.52 23.42
CA LYS A 503 30.21 -9.54 22.78
C LYS A 503 30.06 -9.51 21.26
N THR A 504 31.13 -9.87 20.54
CA THR A 504 31.01 -10.33 19.16
C THR A 504 30.76 -11.83 19.17
N VAL A 505 30.00 -12.32 18.20
CA VAL A 505 29.76 -13.77 18.05
C VAL A 505 30.85 -14.36 17.17
N ALA A 506 31.22 -15.61 17.41
CA ALA A 506 32.14 -16.29 16.51
C ALA A 506 31.50 -16.41 15.12
N GLY A 507 32.29 -16.11 14.08
CA GLY A 507 31.91 -16.26 12.68
C GLY A 507 31.38 -17.66 12.35
N VAL A 508 30.49 -17.76 11.36
CA VAL A 508 29.99 -19.05 10.82
C VAL A 508 31.12 -19.86 10.20
N THR A 509 32.16 -19.18 9.71
CA THR A 509 33.29 -19.78 9.00
C THR A 509 34.57 -19.46 9.75
N PRO A 510 35.48 -20.42 9.99
CA PRO A 510 36.82 -20.11 10.46
C PRO A 510 37.47 -19.08 9.53
N PRO A 511 38.31 -18.15 10.04
CA PRO A 511 39.06 -17.24 9.20
C PRO A 511 39.79 -18.04 8.13
N LEU A 512 39.57 -17.72 6.85
CA LEU A 512 40.38 -18.28 5.78
C LEU A 512 41.80 -17.74 5.96
N ASP A 513 42.74 -18.61 6.36
CA ASP A 513 44.13 -18.21 6.53
C ASP A 513 44.86 -18.30 5.17
N PRO A 514 45.36 -17.18 4.63
CA PRO A 514 46.11 -17.18 3.38
C PRO A 514 47.37 -18.04 3.51
N ASP A 515 47.70 -18.80 2.47
CA ASP A 515 48.94 -19.58 2.42
C ASP A 515 50.14 -18.63 2.62
N PRO A 516 50.91 -18.74 3.72
CA PRO A 516 52.01 -17.83 4.02
C PRO A 516 53.08 -17.78 2.93
N ALA A 517 53.24 -18.87 2.15
CA ALA A 517 54.21 -18.96 1.06
C ALA A 517 53.78 -18.22 -0.21
N LYS A 518 52.48 -17.91 -0.34
CA LYS A 518 51.85 -17.30 -1.53
C LYS A 518 51.20 -15.95 -1.23
N GLN A 519 51.52 -15.38 -0.07
CA GLN A 519 50.87 -14.18 0.43
C GLN A 519 51.24 -12.93 -0.36
N PHE A 520 50.29 -12.01 -0.45
CA PHE A 520 50.49 -10.64 -0.86
C PHE A 520 49.77 -9.67 0.09
N PHE A 521 50.22 -8.42 0.10
CA PHE A 521 49.65 -7.35 0.90
C PHE A 521 49.04 -6.28 -0.02
N ALA A 522 48.51 -5.21 0.59
CA ALA A 522 48.04 -4.06 -0.15
C ALA A 522 49.12 -3.52 -1.13
N GLY A 523 48.72 -3.33 -2.38
CA GLY A 523 49.61 -3.00 -3.49
C GLY A 523 49.24 -3.79 -4.75
N THR A 524 50.13 -3.72 -5.73
CA THR A 524 50.07 -4.58 -6.91
C THR A 524 51.05 -5.74 -6.74
N TYR A 525 50.53 -6.96 -6.77
CA TYR A 525 51.27 -8.19 -6.84
C TYR A 525 51.19 -8.75 -8.27
N ILE A 526 52.32 -9.17 -8.83
CA ILE A 526 52.38 -9.81 -10.14
C ILE A 526 52.79 -11.26 -9.91
N ALA A 527 51.87 -12.17 -10.20
CA ALA A 527 52.08 -13.59 -10.06
C ALA A 527 53.00 -14.14 -11.17
N PRO A 528 53.69 -15.28 -10.94
CA PRO A 528 54.57 -15.90 -11.94
C PRO A 528 53.89 -16.27 -13.27
N ASP A 529 52.58 -16.47 -13.27
CA ASP A 529 51.77 -16.79 -14.45
C ASP A 529 51.26 -15.54 -15.20
N GLY A 530 51.67 -14.34 -14.76
CA GLY A 530 51.34 -13.07 -15.42
C GLY A 530 50.04 -12.41 -14.92
N VAL A 531 49.36 -13.00 -13.92
CA VAL A 531 48.20 -12.37 -13.28
C VAL A 531 48.66 -11.22 -12.38
N SER A 532 48.12 -10.03 -12.61
CA SER A 532 48.35 -8.83 -11.82
C SER A 532 47.18 -8.60 -10.86
N ILE A 533 47.43 -8.75 -9.56
CA ILE A 533 46.47 -8.58 -8.48
C ILE A 533 46.75 -7.26 -7.78
N THR A 534 45.85 -6.29 -7.95
CA THR A 534 45.92 -5.02 -7.22
C THR A 534 44.90 -5.03 -6.10
N TYR A 535 45.39 -5.15 -4.87
CA TYR A 535 44.59 -5.12 -3.66
C TYR A 535 44.84 -3.82 -2.89
N LYS A 536 43.77 -3.09 -2.54
CA LYS A 536 43.86 -1.88 -1.71
C LYS A 536 43.10 -2.13 -0.43
N GLY A 537 43.60 -1.64 0.69
CA GLY A 537 42.99 -1.80 2.00
C GLY A 537 44.02 -2.17 3.05
N THR A 538 43.56 -2.67 4.20
CA THR A 538 44.42 -3.12 5.32
C THR A 538 44.51 -4.65 5.41
N GLY A 539 43.91 -5.38 4.47
CA GLY A 539 43.91 -6.83 4.46
C GLY A 539 45.17 -7.44 3.86
N ARG A 540 45.18 -8.77 3.80
CA ARG A 540 46.16 -9.60 3.11
C ARG A 540 45.44 -10.63 2.24
N GLY A 541 46.16 -11.31 1.36
CA GLY A 541 45.62 -12.43 0.61
C GLY A 541 46.71 -13.39 0.18
N SER A 542 46.35 -14.49 -0.44
CA SER A 542 47.27 -15.42 -1.09
C SER A 542 46.74 -15.81 -2.46
N TYR A 543 47.64 -16.01 -3.42
CA TYR A 543 47.27 -16.45 -4.76
C TYR A 543 48.06 -17.68 -5.16
N ASP A 544 47.38 -18.74 -5.60
CA ASP A 544 48.00 -19.92 -6.18
C ASP A 544 47.93 -19.89 -7.73
N PRO A 545 49.06 -19.65 -8.43
CA PRO A 545 49.09 -19.66 -9.89
C PRO A 545 48.72 -21.00 -10.52
N ALA A 546 48.90 -22.12 -9.80
CA ALA A 546 48.62 -23.44 -10.33
C ALA A 546 47.11 -23.66 -10.46
N THR A 547 46.36 -23.40 -9.39
CA THR A 547 44.91 -23.62 -9.34
C THR A 547 44.11 -22.40 -9.78
N GLY A 548 44.67 -21.19 -9.64
CA GLY A 548 43.95 -19.94 -9.81
C GLY A 548 43.22 -19.46 -8.56
N ASP A 549 43.46 -20.09 -7.40
CA ASP A 549 42.75 -19.73 -6.17
C ASP A 549 43.33 -18.46 -5.53
N LEU A 550 42.45 -17.51 -5.26
CA LEU A 550 42.72 -16.24 -4.61
C LEU A 550 41.95 -16.18 -3.29
N VAL A 551 42.66 -16.30 -2.18
CA VAL A 551 42.10 -16.20 -0.84
C VAL A 551 42.40 -14.82 -0.26
N LEU A 552 41.38 -14.15 0.25
CA LEU A 552 41.46 -12.83 0.84
C LEU A 552 41.10 -12.89 2.32
N GLN A 553 41.82 -12.11 3.11
CA GLN A 553 41.53 -11.94 4.53
C GLN A 553 41.60 -10.46 4.91
N GLY A 554 40.64 -9.99 5.69
CA GLY A 554 40.66 -8.70 6.33
C GLY A 554 39.27 -8.16 6.66
N GLY A 555 39.09 -7.68 7.89
CA GLY A 555 37.83 -7.08 8.30
C GLY A 555 37.56 -5.71 7.68
N GLY A 556 36.27 -5.44 7.39
CA GLY A 556 35.73 -4.11 7.10
C GLY A 556 35.48 -3.78 5.63
N PHE A 557 35.03 -2.55 5.34
CA PHE A 557 34.42 -2.17 4.04
C PHE A 557 35.30 -1.36 3.07
N LYS A 558 36.60 -1.19 3.36
CA LYS A 558 37.47 -0.28 2.60
C LYS A 558 38.43 -0.99 1.64
N HIS A 559 38.23 -2.28 1.41
CA HIS A 559 39.09 -3.05 0.53
C HIS A 559 38.66 -2.91 -0.92
N SER A 560 39.57 -3.05 -1.88
CA SER A 560 39.23 -3.15 -3.30
C SER A 560 40.18 -4.10 -3.99
N LEU A 561 39.66 -4.97 -4.85
CA LEU A 561 40.42 -5.95 -5.59
C LEU A 561 40.24 -5.74 -7.09
N SER A 562 41.36 -5.66 -7.81
CA SER A 562 41.40 -5.68 -9.27
C SER A 562 42.33 -6.80 -9.71
N ILE A 563 41.82 -7.71 -10.52
CA ILE A 563 42.56 -8.83 -11.12
C ILE A 563 42.66 -8.54 -12.62
N ASP A 564 43.88 -8.47 -13.13
CA ASP A 564 44.15 -8.27 -14.55
C ASP A 564 45.05 -9.40 -15.04
N ASN A 565 44.77 -9.92 -16.22
CA ASN A 565 45.60 -10.95 -16.84
C ASN A 565 45.82 -10.57 -18.31
N THR A 566 47.07 -10.38 -18.69
CA THR A 566 47.47 -10.06 -20.07
C THR A 566 47.92 -11.29 -20.86
N GLY A 567 48.08 -12.44 -20.19
CA GLY A 567 48.43 -13.72 -20.79
C GLY A 567 47.21 -14.49 -21.33
N PRO A 568 47.34 -15.80 -21.58
CA PRO A 568 46.22 -16.67 -21.96
C PRO A 568 45.08 -16.62 -20.94
N ALA A 569 43.85 -16.90 -21.37
CA ALA A 569 42.69 -16.91 -20.48
C ALA A 569 42.92 -17.81 -19.26
N LYS A 570 42.64 -17.27 -18.07
CA LYS A 570 42.88 -17.95 -16.79
C LYS A 570 41.68 -17.75 -15.89
N THR A 571 41.12 -18.86 -15.40
CA THR A 571 40.08 -18.87 -14.38
C THR A 571 40.68 -18.55 -13.03
N ILE A 572 40.06 -17.64 -12.29
CA ILE A 572 40.49 -17.23 -10.96
C ILE A 572 39.30 -17.39 -10.00
N ASN A 573 39.46 -18.24 -9.00
CA ASN A 573 38.48 -18.43 -7.94
C ASN A 573 38.79 -17.45 -6.82
N VAL A 574 37.80 -16.73 -6.30
CA VAL A 574 38.00 -15.72 -5.26
C VAL A 574 37.23 -16.12 -4.01
N ALA A 575 37.93 -16.37 -2.91
CA ALA A 575 37.34 -16.59 -1.62
C ALA A 575 37.77 -15.49 -0.64
N GLY A 576 36.83 -14.97 0.14
CA GLY A 576 37.06 -14.00 1.22
C GLY A 576 36.57 -14.54 2.55
N ASP A 577 37.16 -14.06 3.64
CA ASP A 577 36.61 -14.30 4.99
C ASP A 577 35.20 -13.71 5.16
N ASP A 578 34.59 -14.03 6.30
CA ASP A 578 33.21 -13.66 6.65
C ASP A 578 32.98 -12.15 6.73
N ASP A 579 34.00 -11.44 7.20
CA ASP A 579 33.97 -10.01 7.48
C ASP A 579 34.53 -9.12 6.35
N LEU A 580 34.93 -9.71 5.22
CA LEU A 580 35.54 -8.97 4.11
C LEU A 580 34.49 -8.27 3.27
N GLY A 581 34.37 -6.95 3.44
CA GLY A 581 33.65 -6.08 2.53
C GLY A 581 34.56 -5.53 1.41
N LEU A 582 34.19 -5.76 0.15
CA LEU A 582 34.91 -5.21 -1.01
C LEU A 582 34.17 -4.02 -1.62
N SER A 583 34.78 -2.83 -1.62
CA SER A 583 34.26 -1.67 -2.34
C SER A 583 34.15 -1.94 -3.86
N ASN A 584 35.11 -2.67 -4.42
CA ASN A 584 35.13 -3.12 -5.81
C ASN A 584 35.83 -4.48 -5.93
N LEU A 585 35.28 -5.39 -6.73
CA LEU A 585 35.92 -6.59 -7.28
C LEU A 585 35.84 -6.50 -8.80
N THR A 586 36.99 -6.36 -9.48
CA THR A 586 37.03 -6.13 -10.92
C THR A 586 37.99 -7.10 -11.60
N PHE A 587 37.51 -7.78 -12.63
CA PHE A 587 38.31 -8.61 -13.53
C PHE A 587 38.57 -7.84 -14.84
N ARG A 588 39.78 -7.98 -15.40
CA ARG A 588 40.23 -7.30 -16.62
C ARG A 588 41.08 -8.21 -17.50
N GLY A 589 41.26 -7.79 -18.75
CA GLY A 589 42.03 -8.53 -19.74
C GLY A 589 41.41 -9.92 -19.98
N ASN A 590 42.26 -10.94 -19.91
CA ASN A 590 41.91 -12.35 -20.09
C ASN A 590 41.66 -13.07 -18.74
N ALA A 591 41.44 -12.33 -17.65
CA ALA A 591 41.03 -12.94 -16.38
C ALA A 591 39.55 -13.35 -16.47
N VAL A 592 39.28 -14.63 -16.20
CA VAL A 592 37.94 -15.20 -16.18
C VAL A 592 37.58 -15.45 -14.71
N ALA A 593 36.43 -14.96 -14.26
CA ALA A 593 35.96 -15.26 -12.91
C ALA A 593 35.50 -16.72 -12.84
N GLY A 594 36.11 -17.50 -11.95
CA GLY A 594 35.57 -18.80 -11.53
C GLY A 594 34.58 -18.61 -10.40
N ASP A 595 34.70 -19.44 -9.37
CA ASP A 595 33.86 -19.35 -8.18
C ASP A 595 34.19 -18.07 -7.40
N ILE A 596 33.16 -17.42 -6.85
CA ILE A 596 33.31 -16.20 -6.05
C ILE A 596 32.56 -16.39 -4.74
N THR A 597 33.28 -16.48 -3.63
CA THR A 597 32.72 -16.53 -2.29
C THR A 597 33.19 -15.31 -1.51
N ILE A 598 32.36 -14.28 -1.43
CA ILE A 598 32.64 -13.08 -0.61
C ILE A 598 31.44 -12.87 0.31
N GLN A 599 31.66 -13.06 1.61
CA GLN A 599 30.56 -13.02 2.56
C GLN A 599 30.14 -11.59 2.90
N GLY A 600 31.09 -10.66 3.03
CA GLY A 600 30.78 -9.24 3.22
C GLY A 600 30.21 -8.58 1.95
N PRO A 601 29.66 -7.36 2.06
CA PRO A 601 29.03 -6.70 0.92
C PRO A 601 30.06 -6.30 -0.14
N VAL A 602 29.65 -6.42 -1.41
CA VAL A 602 30.43 -5.97 -2.56
C VAL A 602 29.82 -4.71 -3.16
N GLY A 603 30.58 -3.61 -3.21
CA GLY A 603 30.13 -2.34 -3.78
C GLY A 603 29.94 -2.41 -5.30
N LYS A 604 30.90 -2.99 -6.01
CA LYS A 604 30.84 -3.21 -7.45
C LYS A 604 31.54 -4.52 -7.81
N LEU A 605 30.82 -5.42 -8.46
CA LEU A 605 31.35 -6.62 -9.11
C LEU A 605 31.37 -6.40 -10.61
N ALA A 606 32.55 -6.39 -11.24
CA ALA A 606 32.72 -6.22 -12.68
C ALA A 606 33.48 -7.41 -13.27
N VAL A 607 32.74 -8.25 -14.00
CA VAL A 607 33.23 -9.53 -14.53
C VAL A 607 32.97 -9.58 -16.04
N PRO A 608 33.96 -9.26 -16.89
CA PRO A 608 33.78 -9.28 -18.34
C PRO A 608 33.69 -10.71 -18.91
N ALA A 609 34.20 -11.71 -18.20
CA ALA A 609 34.09 -13.13 -18.53
C ALA A 609 33.97 -13.95 -17.25
N ALA A 610 33.03 -14.88 -17.22
CA ALA A 610 32.85 -15.86 -16.15
C ALA A 610 33.06 -17.27 -16.73
N ALA A 611 33.60 -18.18 -15.93
CA ALA A 611 33.69 -19.58 -16.27
C ALA A 611 32.29 -20.18 -16.31
N SER A 612 32.05 -21.13 -17.20
CA SER A 612 30.78 -21.83 -17.23
C SER A 612 30.68 -22.80 -16.05
N GLY A 613 29.53 -22.86 -15.38
CA GLY A 613 29.33 -23.72 -14.21
C GLY A 613 29.85 -23.14 -12.89
N SER A 614 30.24 -21.87 -12.83
CA SER A 614 30.81 -21.28 -11.59
C SER A 614 29.75 -20.86 -10.58
N ASP A 615 30.07 -20.97 -9.30
CA ASP A 615 29.19 -20.61 -8.19
C ASP A 615 29.61 -19.28 -7.54
N TRP A 616 28.67 -18.33 -7.46
CA TRP A 616 28.90 -17.02 -6.84
C TRP A 616 28.06 -16.88 -5.57
N LEU A 617 28.70 -17.07 -4.41
CA LEU A 617 28.12 -16.93 -3.08
C LEU A 617 28.47 -15.56 -2.47
N LEU A 618 27.47 -14.68 -2.43
CA LEU A 618 27.59 -13.26 -2.11
C LEU A 618 26.54 -12.82 -1.05
N PRO A 619 26.49 -13.47 0.13
CA PRO A 619 25.40 -13.29 1.11
C PRO A 619 25.30 -11.87 1.69
N GLY A 620 26.40 -11.12 1.77
CA GLY A 620 26.40 -9.70 2.14
C GLY A 620 25.79 -8.77 1.07
N GLY A 621 25.42 -9.32 -0.09
CA GLY A 621 24.81 -8.62 -1.21
C GLY A 621 25.79 -7.84 -2.08
N VAL A 622 25.29 -7.33 -3.20
CA VAL A 622 26.08 -6.57 -4.17
C VAL A 622 25.37 -5.31 -4.62
N LYS A 623 25.97 -4.14 -4.39
CA LYS A 623 25.35 -2.87 -4.80
C LYS A 623 25.27 -2.73 -6.33
N SER A 624 26.28 -3.19 -7.07
CA SER A 624 26.23 -3.22 -8.53
C SER A 624 27.00 -4.38 -9.15
N ILE A 625 26.37 -5.08 -10.08
CA ILE A 625 26.98 -6.15 -10.88
C ILE A 625 27.00 -5.71 -12.35
N ALA A 626 28.16 -5.83 -13.00
CA ALA A 626 28.32 -5.61 -14.43
C ALA A 626 29.01 -6.82 -15.05
N THR A 627 28.30 -7.49 -15.94
CA THR A 627 28.71 -8.77 -16.56
C THR A 627 28.42 -8.77 -18.06
N ASN A 628 29.06 -9.67 -18.79
CA ASN A 628 28.79 -9.88 -20.22
C ASN A 628 27.79 -11.02 -20.43
N THR A 629 28.26 -12.22 -20.76
CA THR A 629 27.43 -13.41 -20.90
C THR A 629 27.70 -14.34 -19.72
N LEU A 630 26.66 -14.96 -19.18
CA LEU A 630 26.75 -15.96 -18.11
C LEU A 630 26.11 -17.26 -18.59
N VAL A 631 26.90 -18.33 -18.59
CA VAL A 631 26.50 -19.66 -19.05
C VAL A 631 26.61 -20.64 -17.91
N GLY A 632 25.47 -20.94 -17.29
CA GLY A 632 25.38 -21.81 -16.13
C GLY A 632 26.16 -21.28 -14.94
N VAL A 633 25.98 -20.00 -14.61
CA VAL A 633 26.56 -19.43 -13.39
C VAL A 633 25.45 -19.35 -12.38
N ASP A 634 25.63 -20.01 -11.24
CA ASP A 634 24.69 -19.90 -10.12
C ASP A 634 25.09 -18.75 -9.21
N VAL A 635 24.14 -17.90 -8.86
CA VAL A 635 24.39 -16.71 -8.05
C VAL A 635 23.45 -16.72 -6.87
N VAL A 636 24.01 -16.92 -5.68
CA VAL A 636 23.31 -16.81 -4.40
C VAL A 636 23.80 -15.56 -3.70
N ALA A 637 22.93 -14.55 -3.56
CA ALA A 637 23.33 -13.25 -3.03
C ALA A 637 22.34 -12.71 -2.00
N GLY A 638 22.82 -11.82 -1.14
CA GLY A 638 21.95 -10.93 -0.37
C GLY A 638 21.24 -9.92 -1.28
N ALA A 639 21.01 -8.70 -0.78
CA ALA A 639 20.42 -7.65 -1.60
C ALA A 639 21.31 -7.27 -2.81
N ILE A 640 20.75 -7.33 -4.03
CA ILE A 640 21.40 -6.84 -5.25
C ILE A 640 20.81 -5.49 -5.66
N GLY A 641 21.63 -4.44 -5.68
CA GLY A 641 21.19 -3.10 -6.04
C GLY A 641 20.86 -2.96 -7.53
N ASN A 642 21.84 -3.12 -8.41
CA ASN A 642 21.66 -3.08 -9.86
C ASN A 642 22.53 -4.12 -10.54
N TRP A 643 21.96 -4.90 -11.45
CA TRP A 643 22.69 -5.85 -12.27
C TRP A 643 22.48 -5.54 -13.75
N LYS A 644 23.58 -5.24 -14.43
CA LYS A 644 23.63 -5.11 -15.87
C LYS A 644 24.37 -6.29 -16.49
N LEU A 645 23.66 -7.05 -17.32
CA LEU A 645 24.21 -8.15 -18.12
C LEU A 645 24.15 -7.76 -19.60
N ASN A 646 25.32 -7.64 -20.24
CA ASN A 646 25.41 -7.18 -21.64
C ASN A 646 25.16 -8.29 -22.68
N GLY A 647 25.05 -9.54 -22.26
CA GLY A 647 24.81 -10.72 -23.09
C GLY A 647 23.68 -11.59 -22.55
N ASP A 648 23.78 -12.89 -22.79
CA ASP A 648 22.76 -13.87 -22.39
C ASP A 648 22.96 -14.31 -20.93
N PHE A 649 21.85 -14.62 -20.25
CA PHE A 649 21.82 -15.35 -18.97
C PHE A 649 21.21 -16.73 -19.20
N THR A 650 22.05 -17.75 -19.41
CA THR A 650 21.58 -19.10 -19.75
C THR A 650 21.84 -20.09 -18.64
N ARG A 651 20.87 -20.97 -18.35
CA ARG A 651 21.03 -22.13 -17.46
C ARG A 651 21.53 -23.37 -18.20
N LEU A 652 22.20 -24.27 -17.49
CA LEU A 652 22.44 -25.65 -17.89
C LEU A 652 21.38 -26.58 -17.27
N VAL A 653 21.21 -26.62 -15.94
CA VAL A 653 20.07 -27.23 -15.20
C VAL A 653 20.04 -26.64 -13.77
N ASP A 654 18.88 -26.22 -13.24
CA ASP A 654 18.67 -25.66 -11.88
C ASP A 654 19.47 -24.39 -11.46
N GLU A 655 20.38 -23.92 -12.31
CA GLU A 655 21.19 -22.71 -12.09
C GLU A 655 20.38 -21.43 -12.33
N GLY A 656 20.70 -20.38 -11.56
CA GLY A 656 20.17 -19.06 -11.81
C GLY A 656 20.61 -18.01 -10.82
N LEU A 657 19.67 -17.16 -10.44
CA LEU A 657 19.84 -16.15 -9.40
C LEU A 657 18.89 -16.44 -8.25
N ILE A 658 19.43 -16.61 -7.06
CA ILE A 658 18.71 -16.53 -5.80
C ILE A 658 19.23 -15.28 -5.07
N ALA A 659 18.39 -14.26 -4.92
CA ALA A 659 18.76 -13.02 -4.23
C ALA A 659 17.77 -12.69 -3.13
N ASP A 660 18.19 -12.13 -2.00
CA ASP A 660 17.20 -11.74 -1.00
C ASP A 660 16.25 -10.65 -1.52
N VAL A 661 16.80 -9.65 -2.23
CA VAL A 661 16.07 -8.54 -2.88
C VAL A 661 16.79 -8.17 -4.17
N LEU A 662 16.05 -7.80 -5.22
CA LEU A 662 16.62 -7.38 -6.51
C LEU A 662 16.12 -5.99 -6.94
N GLY A 663 16.98 -4.98 -6.87
CA GLY A 663 16.64 -3.61 -7.23
C GLY A 663 16.40 -3.42 -8.73
N SER A 664 17.39 -3.69 -9.58
CA SER A 664 17.16 -3.77 -11.02
C SER A 664 18.02 -4.83 -11.68
N LEU A 665 17.45 -5.58 -12.60
CA LEU A 665 18.14 -6.52 -13.48
C LEU A 665 17.83 -6.17 -14.93
N SER A 666 18.89 -5.85 -15.68
CA SER A 666 18.83 -5.52 -17.11
C SER A 666 19.68 -6.49 -17.89
N ILE A 667 19.04 -7.35 -18.68
CA ILE A 667 19.65 -8.33 -19.56
C ILE A 667 19.50 -7.86 -21.02
N ALA A 668 20.63 -7.66 -21.68
CA ALA A 668 20.64 -7.24 -23.09
C ALA A 668 20.40 -8.41 -24.06
N GLY A 669 20.77 -9.63 -23.68
CA GLY A 669 20.57 -10.86 -24.44
C GLY A 669 19.31 -11.64 -24.03
N ASN A 670 19.34 -12.96 -24.26
CA ASN A 670 18.31 -13.90 -23.86
C ASN A 670 18.40 -14.24 -22.37
N MET A 671 17.28 -14.61 -21.76
CA MET A 671 17.21 -15.14 -20.40
C MET A 671 16.57 -16.52 -20.44
N THR A 672 17.34 -17.56 -20.11
CA THR A 672 16.81 -18.90 -19.84
C THR A 672 17.06 -19.36 -18.41
N ALA A 673 17.91 -18.65 -17.66
CA ALA A 673 18.13 -18.87 -16.23
C ALA A 673 16.97 -18.38 -15.35
N SER A 674 16.81 -19.00 -14.18
CA SER A 674 15.80 -18.64 -13.20
C SER A 674 16.22 -17.43 -12.35
N VAL A 675 15.26 -16.64 -11.89
CA VAL A 675 15.44 -15.52 -10.97
C VAL A 675 14.45 -15.67 -9.83
N LEU A 676 14.96 -15.96 -8.65
CA LEU A 676 14.21 -16.10 -7.41
C LEU A 676 14.61 -14.98 -6.44
N THR A 677 13.62 -14.32 -5.83
CA THR A 677 13.86 -13.56 -4.59
C THR A 677 13.18 -14.19 -3.39
N THR A 678 13.91 -14.28 -2.27
CA THR A 678 13.49 -14.99 -1.05
C THR A 678 12.81 -14.09 -0.02
N ILE A 679 13.08 -12.77 -0.03
CA ILE A 679 12.59 -11.85 0.99
C ILE A 679 11.81 -10.69 0.37
N GLY A 680 12.49 -9.84 -0.40
CA GLY A 680 11.88 -8.67 -1.02
C GLY A 680 11.49 -8.91 -2.47
N GLY A 681 10.90 -7.88 -3.07
CA GLY A 681 10.47 -7.91 -4.47
C GLY A 681 11.61 -7.70 -5.48
N ILE A 682 11.24 -7.80 -6.76
CA ILE A 682 12.05 -7.36 -7.89
C ILE A 682 11.52 -5.98 -8.31
N LYS A 683 12.32 -4.93 -8.15
CA LYS A 683 11.85 -3.57 -8.49
C LYS A 683 11.87 -3.28 -9.99
N SER A 684 12.78 -3.87 -10.77
CA SER A 684 12.67 -3.84 -12.22
C SER A 684 13.41 -4.99 -12.88
N LEU A 685 12.70 -5.70 -13.76
CA LEU A 685 13.28 -6.69 -14.66
C LEU A 685 13.12 -6.21 -16.11
N THR A 686 14.24 -6.05 -16.81
CA THR A 686 14.28 -5.71 -18.23
C THR A 686 15.06 -6.75 -19.01
N VAL A 687 14.43 -7.44 -19.95
CA VAL A 687 15.06 -8.40 -20.85
C VAL A 687 14.83 -7.98 -22.30
N ARG A 688 15.91 -7.69 -23.02
CA ARG A 688 15.82 -7.23 -24.42
C ARG A 688 15.77 -8.37 -25.44
N GLY A 689 16.39 -9.50 -25.13
CA GLY A 689 16.28 -10.74 -25.91
C GLY A 689 15.04 -11.54 -25.55
N ASN A 690 15.08 -12.84 -25.84
CA ASN A 690 13.95 -13.73 -25.59
C ASN A 690 13.99 -14.26 -24.15
N ILE A 691 12.81 -14.43 -23.56
CA ILE A 691 12.60 -15.21 -22.33
C ILE A 691 11.98 -16.55 -22.73
N ASP A 692 12.54 -17.66 -22.27
CA ASP A 692 11.98 -18.99 -22.58
C ASP A 692 10.70 -19.25 -21.74
N GLY A 693 9.70 -19.86 -22.35
CA GLY A 693 8.30 -19.70 -21.94
C GLY A 693 7.89 -20.42 -20.64
N SER A 694 7.93 -19.72 -19.51
CA SER A 694 7.06 -19.88 -18.32
C SER A 694 7.47 -18.80 -17.28
N LEU A 695 7.02 -17.57 -17.51
CA LEU A 695 7.49 -16.40 -16.75
C LEU A 695 6.98 -16.34 -15.31
N MET A 696 5.77 -16.85 -15.08
CA MET A 696 5.14 -16.91 -13.77
C MET A 696 4.11 -18.04 -13.80
N ASN A 697 4.51 -19.25 -13.42
CA ASN A 697 3.52 -20.27 -13.08
C ASN A 697 3.77 -20.71 -11.63
N PRO A 698 3.01 -20.20 -10.65
CA PRO A 698 3.25 -20.46 -9.23
C PRO A 698 3.05 -21.93 -8.82
N ILE A 699 2.64 -22.81 -9.75
CA ILE A 699 2.22 -24.20 -9.46
C ILE A 699 3.18 -25.25 -10.05
N VAL A 700 4.10 -24.88 -10.94
CA VAL A 700 5.11 -25.83 -11.48
C VAL A 700 6.51 -25.39 -11.05
N SER A 701 7.37 -26.37 -10.76
CA SER A 701 8.78 -26.24 -10.37
C SER A 701 9.69 -25.59 -11.43
N GLU A 702 9.12 -24.89 -12.42
CA GLU A 702 9.80 -24.31 -13.59
C GLU A 702 9.41 -22.83 -13.82
N ALA A 703 8.97 -22.11 -12.79
CA ALA A 703 8.78 -20.67 -12.89
C ALA A 703 10.15 -19.98 -13.02
N GLN A 704 10.38 -19.29 -14.15
CA GLN A 704 11.66 -18.59 -14.38
C GLN A 704 11.82 -17.33 -13.54
N VAL A 705 10.72 -16.72 -13.08
CA VAL A 705 10.79 -15.55 -12.19
C VAL A 705 9.83 -15.75 -11.02
N VAL A 706 10.38 -15.85 -9.82
CA VAL A 706 9.63 -15.96 -8.57
C VAL A 706 10.06 -14.82 -7.66
N SER A 707 9.13 -14.02 -7.18
CA SER A 707 9.43 -12.84 -6.37
C SER A 707 8.63 -12.81 -5.07
N ALA A 708 9.29 -13.02 -3.93
CA ALA A 708 8.65 -13.04 -2.61
C ALA A 708 7.90 -11.73 -2.29
N GLY A 709 8.44 -10.57 -2.69
CA GLY A 709 7.81 -9.26 -2.50
C GLY A 709 7.14 -8.68 -3.75
N GLY A 710 6.83 -9.49 -4.76
CA GLY A 710 6.20 -9.03 -6.01
C GLY A 710 7.17 -8.39 -7.03
N LEU A 711 6.66 -8.03 -8.21
CA LEU A 711 7.43 -7.45 -9.32
C LEU A 711 6.85 -6.09 -9.71
N ASP A 712 7.57 -5.00 -9.41
CA ASP A 712 7.08 -3.63 -9.65
C ASP A 712 6.98 -3.30 -11.15
N LYS A 713 7.97 -3.73 -11.94
CA LYS A 713 8.07 -3.41 -13.36
C LYS A 713 8.72 -4.52 -14.18
N LEU A 714 7.98 -5.04 -15.16
CA LEU A 714 8.47 -5.97 -16.18
C LEU A 714 8.55 -5.28 -17.56
N SER A 715 9.68 -5.42 -18.25
CA SER A 715 9.83 -5.06 -19.66
C SER A 715 10.54 -6.19 -20.40
N ALA A 716 9.80 -6.97 -21.17
CA ALA A 716 10.33 -8.14 -21.87
C ALA A 716 9.79 -8.24 -23.30
N LYS A 717 10.61 -8.76 -24.22
CA LYS A 717 10.14 -9.26 -25.52
C LYS A 717 9.79 -10.73 -25.39
N PHE A 718 8.52 -11.06 -25.58
CA PHE A 718 8.05 -12.44 -25.61
C PHE A 718 8.18 -12.98 -27.03
N ARG A 719 8.69 -14.21 -27.18
CA ARG A 719 8.44 -14.97 -28.41
C ARG A 719 6.98 -15.39 -28.39
N SER A 720 6.20 -14.96 -29.39
CA SER A 720 4.96 -15.65 -29.74
C SER A 720 5.36 -17.09 -30.09
N ARG A 721 4.89 -18.07 -29.32
CA ARG A 721 4.92 -19.46 -29.79
C ARG A 721 4.01 -19.61 -30.99
#